data_AF-Q53H47-F1
#
_entry.id   AF-Q53H47-F1
#
_cell.length_a   1.000
_cell.length_b   1.000
_cell.length_c   1.000
_cell.angle_alpha   90.00
_cell.angle_beta   90.00
_cell.angle_gamma   90.00
#
_symmetry.space_group_name_H-M   'P 1'
#
loop_
_entity.id
_entity.type
_entity.pdbx_description
1 polymer ?
#
loop_
_entity_poly.entity_id
_entity_poly.type
_entity_poly.pdbx_seq_one_letter_code
_entity_poly.pdbx_strand_id
1 'polypeptide(L)'
;MFAEAAKTTRPCGMAEFKEKPEAPTEQLDVACGQENLPVGAWPPGAAPAPFQYTPDHVVGPGADIDPTQITFPGCICVKTPCLPGTCSCLRHGENYDDNSCLRDIGSGGKYAEPVFECNVLCRCSDHCRNRVVQKGLQFHFQVFKTHKKGWGLRTLEFIPKGRFVCEYAGEVLGFSEVQRRIHLQTKSDSNYIIAIREHVYNGQVMETFVDPTYIGNIGRFLNHSCEPNLLMIPVRIDSMVPKLALFAAKDIVPEEELSYDYSGRYLNLTVSEDKERLDHGKLRKPCYCGAKSCTAFLPFDSSLYCPVEKSNISCGNEKEPSMCGSAPSVFPSCKRLTLETMKMMLDKKQIRAIFLFEFKMGRKAAETTRNINNAFGPGTANERTVQWWFKKFCKGDESLEDEERSGRPSEVDNDQLRAIIEADPLTTTREVAEELNVNHSTVVRHLKQIGKVKKLDKWVPHELTENQKNRRFEVSSSLILRNHNEPFLDRIVTCDEKWILYDNRRRSAQWLDQEEAPKHFPKPILHPKKVMVTIWWSAAGLIHYSFLNPGETITSEKYAQEIDEMNQKLQRLQLALVNRKGPILLHDNARPHVAQPTLQKLNELGYEVLPHPPYSPDLLPTNYHVFKHLNNFLQGKRFHNQQDAENAFQEFVESQSTDFYATGINQLISRWQKCVDCNGSYFD
;
A
#
# COMPACT_ATOMS: atom_id res chain seq x y z
N MET A 1 -24.64 29.96 54.20
CA MET A 1 -24.30 28.91 55.18
C MET A 1 -24.77 27.58 54.63
N PHE A 2 -24.00 26.53 54.91
CA PHE A 2 -23.85 25.30 54.14
C PHE A 2 -25.04 24.33 54.18
N ALA A 3 -25.30 23.75 53.01
CA ALA A 3 -25.41 22.32 52.67
C ALA A 3 -26.35 21.34 53.40
N GLU A 4 -26.91 20.48 52.54
CA GLU A 4 -27.27 19.07 52.70
C GLU A 4 -28.63 18.68 53.33
N ALA A 5 -29.55 18.35 52.42
CA ALA A 5 -30.74 17.56 52.66
C ALA A 5 -30.42 16.06 52.51
N ALA A 6 -30.57 15.33 53.61
CA ALA A 6 -30.76 13.89 53.67
C ALA A 6 -32.25 13.55 53.49
N LYS A 7 -32.57 12.36 52.93
CA LYS A 7 -33.55 11.38 53.49
C LYS A 7 -33.90 10.23 52.52
N THR A 8 -33.58 8.99 52.99
CA THR A 8 -34.43 7.77 53.10
C THR A 8 -35.33 7.38 51.91
N THR A 9 -35.32 6.16 51.35
CA THR A 9 -35.70 4.86 51.97
C THR A 9 -35.44 3.68 50.99
N ARG A 10 -34.93 2.54 51.49
CA ARG A 10 -35.05 1.16 50.93
C ARG A 10 -36.38 0.51 51.44
N PRO A 11 -36.86 -0.73 51.10
CA PRO A 11 -36.18 -1.95 50.58
C PRO A 11 -37.03 -2.90 49.68
N CYS A 12 -36.58 -4.16 49.52
CA CYS A 12 -37.25 -5.38 48.99
C CYS A 12 -37.02 -5.62 47.48
N GLY A 13 -36.53 -6.75 46.97
CA GLY A 13 -36.20 -8.08 47.47
C GLY A 13 -36.12 -9.04 46.27
N MET A 14 -35.47 -10.19 46.46
CA MET A 14 -35.60 -11.45 45.69
C MET A 14 -34.60 -11.78 44.56
N ALA A 15 -33.85 -12.85 44.87
CA ALA A 15 -33.51 -14.02 44.04
C ALA A 15 -32.33 -13.94 43.06
N GLU A 16 -31.19 -14.53 43.48
CA GLU A 16 -30.14 -15.05 42.60
C GLU A 16 -30.71 -16.20 41.74
N PHE A 17 -30.79 -15.99 40.43
CA PHE A 17 -30.96 -17.05 39.44
C PHE A 17 -29.57 -17.57 39.04
N LYS A 18 -29.25 -18.80 39.45
CA LYS A 18 -28.22 -19.60 38.77
C LYS A 18 -28.85 -20.17 37.49
N GLU A 19 -28.47 -19.63 36.34
CA GLU A 19 -28.78 -20.23 35.04
C GLU A 19 -28.18 -21.64 34.94
N LYS A 20 -29.02 -22.61 34.61
CA LYS A 20 -28.61 -23.94 34.15
C LYS A 20 -28.03 -23.80 32.73
N PRO A 21 -27.02 -24.60 32.34
CA PRO A 21 -26.58 -24.63 30.95
C PRO A 21 -27.69 -25.25 30.08
N GLU A 22 -28.12 -24.50 29.05
CA GLU A 22 -29.00 -24.99 27.99
C GLU A 22 -28.36 -26.18 27.24
N ALA A 23 -29.19 -27.16 26.87
CA ALA A 23 -28.77 -28.28 26.02
C ALA A 23 -28.32 -27.76 24.64
N PRO A 24 -27.35 -28.44 23.97
CA PRO A 24 -26.86 -27.97 22.68
C PRO A 24 -27.97 -28.10 21.64
N THR A 25 -28.47 -26.97 21.13
CA THR A 25 -29.30 -26.90 19.93
C THR A 25 -28.57 -27.53 18.76
N GLU A 26 -29.15 -28.57 18.15
CA GLU A 26 -28.62 -29.25 16.98
C GLU A 26 -28.45 -28.23 15.83
N GLN A 27 -27.22 -28.03 15.36
CA GLN A 27 -26.93 -27.09 14.28
C GLN A 27 -27.48 -27.67 12.97
N LEU A 28 -28.70 -27.25 12.61
CA LEU A 28 -29.44 -27.74 11.46
C LEU A 28 -28.75 -27.41 10.12
N ASP A 29 -27.98 -26.32 10.08
CA ASP A 29 -27.31 -25.82 8.88
C ASP A 29 -25.86 -25.40 9.19
N VAL A 30 -24.91 -26.11 8.59
CA VAL A 30 -23.47 -25.82 8.68
C VAL A 30 -23.12 -24.48 8.01
N ALA A 31 -23.91 -24.06 7.02
CA ALA A 31 -23.75 -22.79 6.32
C ALA A 31 -24.32 -21.58 7.08
N CYS A 32 -24.97 -21.81 8.23
CA CYS A 32 -25.54 -20.75 9.08
C CYS A 32 -26.49 -19.80 8.32
N GLY A 33 -27.25 -20.30 7.33
CA GLY A 33 -28.17 -19.50 6.52
C GLY A 33 -27.50 -18.51 5.55
N GLN A 34 -26.20 -18.64 5.30
CA GLN A 34 -25.44 -17.73 4.42
C GLN A 34 -25.41 -18.17 2.94
N GLU A 35 -25.90 -19.36 2.64
CA GLU A 35 -26.01 -19.91 1.28
C GLU A 35 -27.48 -19.98 0.85
N ASN A 36 -27.74 -20.14 -0.45
CA ASN A 36 -29.11 -20.28 -0.97
C ASN A 36 -29.88 -21.48 -0.40
N LEU A 37 -29.16 -22.55 -0.04
CA LEU A 37 -29.71 -23.81 0.44
C LEU A 37 -28.95 -24.25 1.70
N PRO A 38 -29.64 -24.82 2.70
CA PRO A 38 -29.01 -25.30 3.92
C PRO A 38 -28.13 -26.53 3.65
N VAL A 39 -27.07 -26.68 4.44
CA VAL A 39 -26.14 -27.80 4.37
C VAL A 39 -26.19 -28.58 5.69
N GLY A 40 -26.78 -29.77 5.64
CA GLY A 40 -26.94 -30.61 6.83
C GLY A 40 -25.63 -31.28 7.28
N ALA A 41 -25.61 -31.79 8.51
CA ALA A 41 -24.54 -32.61 9.06
C ALA A 41 -24.99 -34.08 9.27
N TRP A 42 -24.08 -35.05 9.13
CA TRP A 42 -24.36 -36.47 9.34
C TRP A 42 -23.18 -37.25 9.96
N PRO A 43 -23.41 -38.16 10.93
CA PRO A 43 -24.70 -38.57 11.48
C PRO A 43 -25.34 -37.53 12.41
N PRO A 44 -26.64 -37.65 12.73
CA PRO A 44 -27.32 -36.75 13.67
C PRO A 44 -26.58 -36.73 15.01
N GLY A 45 -26.51 -35.56 15.65
CA GLY A 45 -25.74 -35.34 16.88
C GLY A 45 -24.20 -35.28 16.71
N ALA A 46 -23.66 -35.41 15.50
CA ALA A 46 -22.24 -35.16 15.21
C ALA A 46 -22.09 -33.89 14.38
N ALA A 47 -21.15 -33.01 14.78
CA ALA A 47 -20.81 -31.80 14.05
C ALA A 47 -19.30 -31.71 13.78
N PRO A 48 -18.88 -31.07 12.68
CA PRO A 48 -17.48 -30.74 12.47
C PRO A 48 -16.94 -29.80 13.56
N ALA A 49 -15.62 -29.74 13.69
CA ALA A 49 -15.00 -28.78 14.60
C ALA A 49 -15.44 -27.35 14.24
N PRO A 50 -15.74 -26.48 15.22
CA PRO A 50 -16.20 -25.13 14.96
C PRO A 50 -15.21 -24.34 14.09
N PHE A 51 -15.76 -23.58 13.16
CA PHE A 51 -15.06 -22.63 12.30
C PHE A 51 -16.04 -21.50 11.95
N GLN A 52 -15.54 -20.38 11.47
CA GLN A 52 -16.39 -19.28 11.01
C GLN A 52 -16.82 -19.54 9.57
N TYR A 53 -18.12 -19.75 9.35
CA TYR A 53 -18.65 -19.93 8.00
C TYR A 53 -18.66 -18.59 7.25
N THR A 54 -18.20 -18.60 6.00
CA THR A 54 -18.35 -17.51 5.01
C THR A 54 -18.71 -18.14 3.67
N PRO A 55 -19.67 -17.60 2.88
CA PRO A 55 -19.96 -18.09 1.54
C PRO A 55 -18.88 -17.66 0.52
N ASP A 56 -18.20 -16.54 0.80
CA ASP A 56 -17.23 -15.90 -0.08
C ASP A 56 -15.82 -15.84 0.53
N HIS A 57 -14.82 -15.54 -0.31
CA HIS A 57 -13.48 -15.21 0.14
C HIS A 57 -13.47 -13.99 1.07
N VAL A 58 -12.61 -14.02 2.09
CA VAL A 58 -12.37 -12.89 2.99
C VAL A 58 -10.89 -12.50 2.96
N VAL A 59 -10.59 -11.24 3.29
CA VAL A 59 -9.19 -10.80 3.46
C VAL A 59 -8.57 -11.54 4.63
N GLY A 60 -7.47 -12.24 4.39
CA GLY A 60 -6.62 -12.81 5.42
C GLY A 60 -5.25 -12.11 5.52
N PRO A 61 -4.41 -12.48 6.49
CA PRO A 61 -3.14 -11.79 6.71
C PRO A 61 -2.19 -11.90 5.51
N GLY A 62 -1.57 -10.77 5.16
CA GLY A 62 -0.63 -10.67 4.04
C GLY A 62 -1.26 -10.66 2.65
N ALA A 63 -2.60 -10.69 2.52
CA ALA A 63 -3.23 -10.58 1.22
C ALA A 63 -3.01 -9.21 0.60
N ASP A 64 -2.51 -9.21 -0.64
CA ASP A 64 -2.20 -8.00 -1.38
C ASP A 64 -3.42 -7.32 -2.00
N ILE A 65 -4.47 -8.10 -2.25
CA ILE A 65 -5.70 -7.70 -2.95
C ILE A 65 -6.88 -8.13 -2.09
N ASP A 66 -7.81 -7.21 -1.84
CA ASP A 66 -9.08 -7.57 -1.20
C ASP A 66 -9.96 -8.34 -2.20
N PRO A 67 -10.34 -9.61 -1.91
CA PRO A 67 -11.16 -10.40 -2.83
C PRO A 67 -12.57 -9.82 -3.05
N THR A 68 -13.03 -8.90 -2.20
CA THR A 68 -14.31 -8.21 -2.34
C THR A 68 -14.21 -6.93 -3.20
N GLN A 69 -12.99 -6.49 -3.53
CA GLN A 69 -12.78 -5.27 -4.29
C GLN A 69 -13.09 -5.46 -5.78
N ILE A 70 -14.02 -4.66 -6.29
CA ILE A 70 -14.36 -4.61 -7.71
C ILE A 70 -13.17 -4.06 -8.51
N THR A 71 -12.59 -4.91 -9.35
CA THR A 71 -11.41 -4.63 -10.18
C THR A 71 -11.76 -4.49 -11.66
N PHE A 72 -12.74 -5.27 -12.15
CA PHE A 72 -13.10 -5.30 -13.57
C PHE A 72 -14.27 -4.35 -13.90
N PRO A 73 -14.20 -3.56 -14.99
CA PRO A 73 -15.24 -2.58 -15.35
C PRO A 73 -16.51 -3.20 -15.94
N GLY A 74 -16.56 -4.53 -16.11
CA GLY A 74 -17.68 -5.23 -16.74
C GLY A 74 -17.75 -5.04 -18.26
N CYS A 75 -18.87 -5.51 -18.85
CA CYS A 75 -19.18 -5.38 -20.26
C CYS A 75 -20.24 -4.30 -20.50
N ILE A 76 -20.25 -3.78 -21.73
CA ILE A 76 -21.20 -2.76 -22.19
C ILE A 76 -22.51 -3.35 -22.75
N CYS A 77 -22.74 -4.66 -22.61
CA CYS A 77 -23.95 -5.32 -23.11
C CYS A 77 -25.17 -4.83 -22.30
N VAL A 78 -26.22 -4.40 -22.98
CA VAL A 78 -27.46 -3.89 -22.35
C VAL A 78 -28.69 -4.52 -23.01
N LYS A 79 -28.89 -4.23 -24.31
CA LYS A 79 -30.10 -4.59 -25.05
C LYS A 79 -30.07 -6.00 -25.64
N THR A 80 -28.88 -6.59 -25.76
CA THR A 80 -28.66 -7.92 -26.33
C THR A 80 -28.00 -8.82 -25.29
N PRO A 81 -28.28 -10.13 -25.29
CA PRO A 81 -27.57 -11.09 -24.46
C PRO A 81 -26.06 -11.01 -24.66
N CYS A 82 -25.30 -11.32 -23.62
CA CYS A 82 -23.86 -11.43 -23.72
C CYS A 82 -23.51 -12.63 -24.61
N LEU A 83 -22.94 -12.36 -25.79
CA LEU A 83 -22.50 -13.37 -26.74
C LEU A 83 -21.02 -13.14 -27.11
N PRO A 84 -20.26 -14.19 -27.46
CA PRO A 84 -18.90 -14.05 -27.95
C PRO A 84 -18.80 -13.06 -29.11
N GLY A 85 -17.69 -12.33 -29.18
CA GLY A 85 -17.46 -11.28 -30.19
C GLY A 85 -18.09 -9.93 -29.87
N THR A 86 -19.18 -9.87 -29.09
CA THR A 86 -19.82 -8.61 -28.67
C THR A 86 -19.64 -8.29 -27.19
N CYS A 87 -19.55 -9.32 -26.34
CA CYS A 87 -19.36 -9.17 -24.90
C CYS A 87 -17.86 -9.22 -24.54
N SER A 88 -17.37 -8.18 -23.88
CA SER A 88 -15.97 -8.12 -23.40
C SER A 88 -15.65 -9.11 -22.28
N CYS A 89 -16.65 -9.73 -21.63
CA CYS A 89 -16.47 -10.81 -20.66
C CYS A 89 -16.32 -12.19 -21.33
N LEU A 90 -16.72 -12.34 -22.59
CA LEU A 90 -16.71 -13.61 -23.35
C LEU A 90 -15.66 -13.59 -24.47
N ARG A 91 -14.46 -13.08 -24.17
CA ARG A 91 -13.36 -12.93 -25.15
C ARG A 91 -12.86 -14.27 -25.70
N HIS A 92 -12.96 -15.33 -24.88
CA HIS A 92 -12.52 -16.68 -25.23
C HIS A 92 -13.69 -17.62 -25.56
N GLY A 93 -14.84 -17.07 -25.94
CA GLY A 93 -16.06 -17.86 -26.19
C GLY A 93 -16.99 -17.92 -24.98
N GLU A 94 -18.01 -18.76 -25.07
CA GLU A 94 -18.97 -18.97 -23.98
C GLU A 94 -18.37 -19.90 -22.92
N ASN A 95 -18.36 -19.45 -21.66
CA ASN A 95 -17.94 -20.30 -20.55
C ASN A 95 -19.00 -21.37 -20.21
N TYR A 96 -20.28 -21.05 -20.40
CA TYR A 96 -21.41 -21.88 -19.99
C TYR A 96 -22.42 -22.11 -21.11
N ASP A 97 -23.07 -23.27 -21.09
CA ASP A 97 -24.23 -23.57 -21.93
C ASP A 97 -25.53 -22.99 -21.34
N ASP A 98 -26.66 -23.28 -21.98
CA ASP A 98 -27.99 -22.81 -21.53
C ASP A 98 -28.44 -23.45 -20.20
N ASN A 99 -27.86 -24.59 -19.81
CA ASN A 99 -28.15 -25.30 -18.57
C ASN A 99 -27.20 -24.89 -17.42
N SER A 100 -26.42 -23.81 -17.61
CA SER A 100 -25.38 -23.38 -16.66
C SER A 100 -24.31 -24.46 -16.42
N CYS A 101 -24.05 -25.30 -17.42
CA CYS A 101 -22.94 -26.24 -17.41
C CYS A 101 -21.70 -25.60 -18.05
N LEU A 102 -20.56 -25.79 -17.42
CA LEU A 102 -19.25 -25.41 -17.95
C LEU A 102 -19.02 -26.11 -19.29
N ARG A 103 -18.77 -25.33 -20.34
CA ARG A 103 -18.37 -25.85 -21.65
C ARG A 103 -16.93 -26.34 -21.58
N ASP A 104 -16.60 -27.34 -22.40
CA ASP A 104 -15.27 -27.96 -22.42
C ASP A 104 -14.20 -26.88 -22.68
N ILE A 105 -13.37 -26.60 -21.67
CA ILE A 105 -12.27 -25.63 -21.78
C ILE A 105 -11.23 -26.30 -22.67
N GLY A 106 -11.16 -25.86 -23.92
CA GLY A 106 -10.56 -26.62 -25.02
C GLY A 106 -9.20 -27.25 -24.71
N SER A 107 -9.12 -28.58 -24.83
CA SER A 107 -7.91 -29.42 -24.71
C SER A 107 -6.83 -29.18 -25.79
N GLY A 108 -6.87 -28.06 -26.53
CA GLY A 108 -6.05 -27.82 -27.72
C GLY A 108 -5.02 -26.68 -27.60
N GLY A 109 -5.09 -25.86 -26.55
CA GLY A 109 -4.21 -24.71 -26.35
C GLY A 109 -3.06 -24.98 -25.38
N LYS A 110 -1.90 -24.34 -25.59
CA LYS A 110 -0.74 -24.43 -24.67
C LYS A 110 -1.01 -23.76 -23.30
N TYR A 111 -2.08 -22.96 -23.21
CA TYR A 111 -2.50 -22.19 -22.04
C TYR A 111 -4.02 -22.34 -21.85
N ALA A 112 -4.47 -22.49 -20.60
CA ALA A 112 -5.89 -22.53 -20.26
C ALA A 112 -6.51 -21.13 -20.41
N GLU A 113 -7.69 -21.06 -21.02
CA GLU A 113 -8.40 -19.79 -21.23
C GLU A 113 -9.02 -19.31 -19.91
N PRO A 114 -8.75 -18.07 -19.47
CA PRO A 114 -9.27 -17.58 -18.20
C PRO A 114 -10.78 -17.33 -18.28
N VAL A 115 -11.51 -17.80 -17.26
CA VAL A 115 -12.97 -17.64 -17.15
C VAL A 115 -13.31 -16.32 -16.46
N PHE A 116 -14.06 -15.49 -17.16
CA PHE A 116 -14.62 -14.23 -16.64
C PHE A 116 -16.15 -14.27 -16.70
N GLU A 117 -16.82 -14.10 -15.57
CA GLU A 117 -18.27 -13.87 -15.53
C GLU A 117 -18.61 -12.41 -15.80
N CYS A 118 -19.86 -12.15 -16.17
CA CYS A 118 -20.40 -10.80 -16.07
C CYS A 118 -20.48 -10.41 -14.60
N ASN A 119 -20.08 -9.19 -14.28
CA ASN A 119 -19.86 -8.77 -12.91
C ASN A 119 -20.89 -7.72 -12.47
N VAL A 120 -20.72 -7.12 -11.30
CA VAL A 120 -21.67 -6.13 -10.77
C VAL A 120 -21.76 -4.85 -11.60
N LEU A 121 -20.70 -4.51 -12.36
CA LEU A 121 -20.65 -3.35 -13.25
C LEU A 121 -21.15 -3.65 -14.67
N CYS A 122 -21.38 -4.91 -15.02
CA CYS A 122 -22.02 -5.28 -16.28
C CYS A 122 -23.49 -4.84 -16.29
N ARG A 123 -23.91 -4.19 -17.38
CA ARG A 123 -25.29 -3.73 -17.58
C ARG A 123 -26.24 -4.80 -18.14
N CYS A 124 -25.75 -6.02 -18.36
CA CYS A 124 -26.58 -7.16 -18.74
C CYS A 124 -27.36 -7.67 -17.52
N SER A 125 -28.53 -8.25 -17.77
CA SER A 125 -29.40 -8.72 -16.68
C SER A 125 -28.75 -9.80 -15.80
N ASP A 126 -29.29 -10.00 -14.59
CA ASP A 126 -28.88 -11.08 -13.69
C ASP A 126 -29.19 -12.49 -14.26
N HIS A 127 -30.05 -12.54 -15.27
CA HIS A 127 -30.36 -13.75 -16.05
C HIS A 127 -29.33 -14.01 -17.15
N CYS A 128 -28.27 -13.19 -17.27
CA CYS A 128 -27.19 -13.42 -18.22
C CYS A 128 -26.61 -14.83 -18.05
N ARG A 129 -26.43 -15.53 -19.17
CA ARG A 129 -25.85 -16.89 -19.21
C ARG A 129 -24.42 -16.94 -18.68
N ASN A 130 -23.71 -15.82 -18.71
CA ASN A 130 -22.36 -15.68 -18.15
C ASN A 130 -22.37 -15.26 -16.67
N ARG A 131 -23.38 -15.68 -15.90
CA ARG A 131 -23.51 -15.53 -14.45
C ARG A 131 -23.94 -16.87 -13.86
N VAL A 132 -23.00 -17.69 -13.40
CA VAL A 132 -23.25 -19.05 -12.90
C VAL A 132 -22.70 -19.22 -11.48
N VAL A 133 -21.40 -19.03 -11.27
CA VAL A 133 -20.73 -19.15 -9.97
C VAL A 133 -21.30 -18.13 -8.98
N GLN A 134 -21.48 -16.88 -9.43
CA GLN A 134 -22.03 -15.81 -8.59
C GLN A 134 -23.47 -16.05 -8.11
N LYS A 135 -24.18 -17.05 -8.68
CA LYS A 135 -25.52 -17.41 -8.23
C LYS A 135 -25.49 -18.30 -6.98
N GLY A 136 -24.33 -18.74 -6.51
CA GLY A 136 -24.18 -19.56 -5.30
C GLY A 136 -24.73 -20.98 -5.46
N LEU A 137 -24.89 -21.68 -4.34
CA LEU A 137 -25.28 -23.10 -4.33
C LEU A 137 -26.65 -23.34 -4.96
N GLN A 138 -26.76 -24.42 -5.75
CA GLN A 138 -27.99 -24.82 -6.45
C GLN A 138 -28.44 -26.25 -6.11
N PHE A 139 -27.72 -26.94 -5.22
CA PHE A 139 -27.95 -28.33 -4.83
C PHE A 139 -27.86 -28.50 -3.31
N HIS A 140 -28.54 -29.50 -2.76
CA HIS A 140 -28.48 -29.84 -1.34
C HIS A 140 -27.26 -30.71 -1.04
N PHE A 141 -26.46 -30.27 -0.09
CA PHE A 141 -25.27 -30.99 0.35
C PHE A 141 -25.40 -31.44 1.80
N GLN A 142 -24.55 -32.41 2.16
CA GLN A 142 -24.41 -32.88 3.52
C GLN A 142 -22.94 -33.05 3.89
N VAL A 143 -22.53 -32.41 4.97
CA VAL A 143 -21.24 -32.64 5.62
C VAL A 143 -21.35 -33.93 6.43
N PHE A 144 -20.57 -34.95 6.10
CA PHE A 144 -20.72 -36.28 6.70
C PHE A 144 -19.40 -36.85 7.21
N LYS A 145 -19.47 -37.67 8.28
CA LYS A 145 -18.29 -38.36 8.79
C LYS A 145 -17.92 -39.55 7.90
N THR A 146 -16.77 -39.47 7.24
CA THR A 146 -16.22 -40.56 6.42
C THR A 146 -15.52 -41.62 7.30
N HIS A 147 -15.28 -42.79 6.72
CA HIS A 147 -14.63 -43.89 7.45
C HIS A 147 -13.15 -43.61 7.81
N LYS A 148 -12.37 -43.00 6.91
CA LYS A 148 -10.91 -42.82 7.08
C LYS A 148 -10.35 -41.44 6.72
N LYS A 149 -11.19 -40.49 6.28
CA LYS A 149 -10.76 -39.18 5.77
C LYS A 149 -11.21 -38.01 6.66
N GLY A 150 -11.82 -38.30 7.81
CA GLY A 150 -12.42 -37.27 8.66
C GLY A 150 -13.81 -36.90 8.17
N TRP A 151 -14.11 -35.60 8.07
CA TRP A 151 -15.36 -35.11 7.49
C TRP A 151 -15.24 -35.03 5.96
N GLY A 152 -16.33 -35.25 5.26
CA GLY A 152 -16.45 -35.15 3.81
C GLY A 152 -17.69 -34.35 3.44
N LEU A 153 -17.82 -33.99 2.17
CA LEU A 153 -19.03 -33.41 1.61
C LEU A 153 -19.63 -34.38 0.60
N ARG A 154 -20.94 -34.60 0.64
CA ARG A 154 -21.66 -35.40 -0.36
C ARG A 154 -22.89 -34.65 -0.85
N THR A 155 -23.33 -34.95 -2.06
CA THR A 155 -24.60 -34.45 -2.59
C THR A 155 -25.76 -35.28 -2.08
N LEU A 156 -26.93 -34.67 -1.87
CA LEU A 156 -28.18 -35.38 -1.58
C LEU A 156 -29.05 -35.57 -2.82
N GLU A 157 -28.61 -35.05 -3.96
CA GLU A 157 -29.33 -35.08 -5.23
C GLU A 157 -28.38 -35.33 -6.41
N PHE A 158 -28.96 -35.58 -7.58
CA PHE A 158 -28.20 -35.82 -8.79
C PHE A 158 -27.61 -34.50 -9.33
N ILE A 159 -26.30 -34.50 -9.62
CA ILE A 159 -25.61 -33.34 -10.20
C ILE A 159 -25.15 -33.70 -11.62
N PRO A 160 -25.73 -33.08 -12.67
CA PRO A 160 -25.27 -33.28 -14.04
C PRO A 160 -23.83 -32.82 -14.25
N LYS A 161 -23.09 -33.51 -15.13
CA LYS A 161 -21.76 -33.09 -15.60
C LYS A 161 -21.78 -31.63 -16.06
N GLY A 162 -20.77 -30.88 -15.64
CA GLY A 162 -20.53 -29.48 -15.96
C GLY A 162 -21.22 -28.49 -15.04
N ARG A 163 -22.15 -28.90 -14.17
CA ARG A 163 -22.84 -27.98 -13.26
C ARG A 163 -21.90 -27.47 -12.16
N PHE A 164 -22.06 -26.20 -11.80
CA PHE A 164 -21.41 -25.59 -10.65
C PHE A 164 -21.90 -26.23 -9.34
N VAL A 165 -20.97 -26.59 -8.47
CA VAL A 165 -21.25 -27.31 -7.21
C VAL A 165 -21.09 -26.37 -6.03
N CYS A 166 -19.89 -25.85 -5.79
CA CYS A 166 -19.58 -24.87 -4.75
C CYS A 166 -18.24 -24.17 -5.02
N GLU A 167 -17.95 -23.08 -4.31
CA GLU A 167 -16.61 -22.50 -4.29
C GLU A 167 -15.72 -23.21 -3.25
N TYR A 168 -14.40 -23.10 -3.40
CA TYR A 168 -13.43 -23.29 -2.32
C TYR A 168 -13.09 -21.93 -1.74
N ALA A 169 -13.88 -21.45 -0.78
CA ALA A 169 -13.78 -20.09 -0.26
C ALA A 169 -13.30 -20.04 1.20
N GLY A 170 -12.53 -19.01 1.53
CA GLY A 170 -11.92 -18.79 2.84
C GLY A 170 -11.01 -17.57 2.86
N GLU A 171 -10.10 -17.51 3.83
CA GLU A 171 -9.13 -16.42 3.95
C GLU A 171 -8.17 -16.41 2.75
N VAL A 172 -8.09 -15.31 2.02
CA VAL A 172 -7.04 -15.08 1.03
C VAL A 172 -5.78 -14.65 1.77
N LEU A 173 -4.64 -15.29 1.53
CA LEU A 173 -3.42 -15.07 2.30
C LEU A 173 -2.26 -14.56 1.44
N GLY A 174 -1.32 -13.88 2.08
CA GLY A 174 0.01 -13.60 1.51
C GLY A 174 0.94 -14.80 1.64
N PHE A 175 1.93 -14.91 0.76
CA PHE A 175 2.90 -16.02 0.74
C PHE A 175 3.61 -16.21 2.10
N SER A 176 4.03 -15.13 2.75
CA SER A 176 4.69 -15.20 4.07
C SER A 176 3.76 -15.75 5.16
N GLU A 177 2.48 -15.42 5.11
CA GLU A 177 1.48 -15.95 6.05
C GLU A 177 1.20 -17.43 5.79
N VAL A 178 1.12 -17.83 4.52
CA VAL A 178 1.00 -19.24 4.13
C VAL A 178 2.16 -20.06 4.70
N GLN A 179 3.39 -19.60 4.50
CA GLN A 179 4.56 -20.26 5.09
C GLN A 179 4.43 -20.34 6.61
N ARG A 180 4.08 -19.23 7.28
CA ARG A 180 3.90 -19.23 8.74
C ARG A 180 2.87 -20.27 9.20
N ARG A 181 1.70 -20.35 8.55
CA ARG A 181 0.64 -21.32 8.90
C ARG A 181 1.08 -22.76 8.65
N ILE A 182 1.75 -23.03 7.53
CA ILE A 182 2.26 -24.37 7.19
C ILE A 182 3.31 -24.85 8.20
N HIS A 183 4.20 -23.96 8.67
CA HIS A 183 5.20 -24.31 9.69
C HIS A 183 4.60 -24.64 11.06
N LEU A 184 3.39 -24.14 11.34
CA LEU A 184 2.67 -24.42 12.59
C LEU A 184 1.79 -25.68 12.52
N GLN A 185 1.57 -26.26 11.34
CA GLN A 185 0.73 -27.46 11.20
C GLN A 185 1.36 -28.67 11.89
N THR A 186 0.57 -29.33 12.73
CA THR A 186 0.90 -30.61 13.34
C THR A 186 0.62 -31.77 12.39
N LYS A 187 1.13 -32.97 12.71
CA LYS A 187 0.89 -34.17 11.90
C LYS A 187 -0.59 -34.56 11.81
N SER A 188 -1.38 -34.24 12.83
CA SER A 188 -2.83 -34.54 12.91
C SER A 188 -3.73 -33.50 12.28
N ASP A 189 -3.20 -32.29 12.01
CA ASP A 189 -4.02 -31.19 11.50
C ASP A 189 -4.50 -31.50 10.09
N SER A 190 -5.69 -31.04 9.74
CA SER A 190 -6.16 -31.06 8.37
C SER A 190 -5.44 -29.96 7.58
N ASN A 191 -5.09 -30.25 6.32
CA ASN A 191 -4.42 -29.29 5.46
C ASN A 191 -5.48 -28.67 4.53
N TYR A 192 -5.77 -27.38 4.73
CA TYR A 192 -6.79 -26.65 3.98
C TYR A 192 -6.21 -25.59 3.02
N ILE A 193 -4.93 -25.24 3.13
CA ILE A 193 -4.36 -24.21 2.27
C ILE A 193 -4.24 -24.74 0.84
N ILE A 194 -4.83 -24.01 -0.11
CA ILE A 194 -4.67 -24.24 -1.55
C ILE A 194 -3.90 -23.08 -2.18
N ALA A 195 -3.02 -23.40 -3.12
CA ALA A 195 -2.28 -22.45 -3.93
C ALA A 195 -2.65 -22.63 -5.40
N ILE A 196 -3.13 -21.58 -6.02
CA ILE A 196 -3.50 -21.56 -7.44
C ILE A 196 -2.51 -20.68 -8.18
N ARG A 197 -1.86 -21.26 -9.20
CA ARG A 197 -0.88 -20.59 -10.06
C ARG A 197 -1.47 -20.40 -11.45
N GLU A 198 -1.70 -19.16 -11.84
CA GLU A 198 -2.16 -18.82 -13.19
C GLU A 198 -1.04 -18.15 -13.98
N HIS A 199 -0.69 -18.71 -15.14
CA HIS A 199 0.31 -18.14 -16.02
C HIS A 199 -0.32 -17.04 -16.87
N VAL A 200 0.13 -15.79 -16.69
CA VAL A 200 -0.32 -14.64 -17.48
C VAL A 200 0.50 -14.55 -18.77
N TYR A 201 -0.07 -13.97 -19.83
CA TYR A 201 0.53 -13.87 -21.17
C TYR A 201 1.97 -13.31 -21.22
N ASN A 202 2.39 -12.56 -20.19
CA ASN A 202 3.73 -11.96 -20.10
C ASN A 202 4.76 -12.82 -19.34
N GLY A 203 4.44 -14.07 -19.01
CA GLY A 203 5.31 -14.96 -18.23
C GLY A 203 5.30 -14.70 -16.71
N GLN A 204 4.52 -13.73 -16.24
CA GLN A 204 4.23 -13.55 -14.82
C GLN A 204 3.27 -14.63 -14.34
N VAL A 205 3.54 -15.21 -13.17
CA VAL A 205 2.68 -16.18 -12.50
C VAL A 205 1.89 -15.44 -11.43
N MET A 206 0.57 -15.47 -11.52
CA MET A 206 -0.30 -15.01 -10.43
C MET A 206 -0.51 -16.17 -9.47
N GLU A 207 -0.11 -15.99 -8.22
CA GLU A 207 -0.36 -16.95 -7.14
C GLU A 207 -1.49 -16.45 -6.25
N THR A 208 -2.51 -17.28 -6.04
CA THR A 208 -3.59 -17.02 -5.09
C THR A 208 -3.59 -18.11 -4.03
N PHE A 209 -3.52 -17.71 -2.75
CA PHE A 209 -3.56 -18.62 -1.62
C PHE A 209 -4.88 -18.47 -0.88
N VAL A 210 -5.60 -19.58 -0.70
CA VAL A 210 -6.87 -19.61 0.03
C VAL A 210 -6.78 -20.60 1.17
N ASP A 211 -7.15 -20.16 2.37
CA ASP A 211 -7.14 -20.96 3.58
C ASP A 211 -8.49 -20.92 4.30
N PRO A 212 -9.33 -21.95 4.15
CA PRO A 212 -10.59 -22.06 4.87
C PRO A 212 -10.45 -22.75 6.24
N THR A 213 -9.25 -22.78 6.84
CA THR A 213 -9.04 -23.42 8.15
C THR A 213 -9.94 -22.78 9.22
N TYR A 214 -9.84 -21.46 9.40
CA TYR A 214 -10.55 -20.72 10.44
C TYR A 214 -11.80 -20.03 9.94
N ILE A 215 -11.73 -19.42 8.75
CA ILE A 215 -12.85 -18.75 8.07
C ILE A 215 -12.98 -19.37 6.68
N GLY A 216 -14.08 -20.06 6.39
CA GLY A 216 -14.26 -20.74 5.12
C GLY A 216 -15.69 -21.17 4.83
N ASN A 217 -15.92 -21.72 3.64
CA ASN A 217 -17.23 -22.25 3.23
C ASN A 217 -17.28 -23.79 3.28
N ILE A 218 -18.33 -24.40 2.74
CA ILE A 218 -18.46 -25.87 2.64
C ILE A 218 -17.36 -26.55 1.82
N GLY A 219 -16.69 -25.84 0.91
CA GLY A 219 -15.62 -26.37 0.07
C GLY A 219 -14.44 -26.93 0.88
N ARG A 220 -14.25 -26.45 2.12
CA ARG A 220 -13.24 -26.98 3.06
C ARG A 220 -13.43 -28.46 3.42
N PHE A 221 -14.65 -28.99 3.28
CA PHE A 221 -14.98 -30.38 3.59
C PHE A 221 -14.80 -31.33 2.39
N LEU A 222 -14.43 -30.82 1.22
CA LEU A 222 -14.16 -31.65 0.06
C LEU A 222 -12.85 -32.41 0.26
N ASN A 223 -12.94 -33.74 0.19
CA ASN A 223 -11.77 -34.60 0.31
C ASN A 223 -11.04 -34.79 -1.03
N HIS A 224 -9.79 -35.21 -0.95
CA HIS A 224 -9.04 -35.63 -2.12
C HIS A 224 -9.56 -36.94 -2.71
N SER A 225 -9.59 -37.02 -4.05
CA SER A 225 -9.62 -38.27 -4.79
C SER A 225 -8.61 -38.26 -5.95
N CYS A 226 -7.99 -39.41 -6.23
CA CYS A 226 -7.17 -39.60 -7.44
C CYS A 226 -8.03 -39.78 -8.71
N GLU A 227 -9.31 -40.13 -8.53
CA GLU A 227 -10.34 -40.13 -9.58
C GLU A 227 -11.49 -39.22 -9.11
N PRO A 228 -11.27 -37.90 -9.05
CA PRO A 228 -12.25 -36.96 -8.53
C PRO A 228 -13.49 -36.87 -9.40
N ASN A 229 -14.57 -36.35 -8.83
CA ASN A 229 -15.80 -36.01 -9.54
C ASN A 229 -15.98 -34.50 -9.70
N LEU A 230 -15.10 -33.68 -9.13
CA LEU A 230 -15.08 -32.23 -9.31
C LEU A 230 -13.81 -31.76 -10.02
N LEU A 231 -13.97 -30.70 -10.81
CA LEU A 231 -12.92 -29.93 -11.47
C LEU A 231 -12.94 -28.50 -10.91
N MET A 232 -11.80 -28.02 -10.42
CA MET A 232 -11.66 -26.66 -9.92
C MET A 232 -11.22 -25.73 -11.04
N ILE A 233 -11.97 -24.65 -11.26
CA ILE A 233 -11.70 -23.62 -12.26
C ILE A 233 -11.58 -22.26 -11.56
N PRO A 234 -10.47 -21.53 -11.77
CA PRO A 234 -10.38 -20.13 -11.37
C PRO A 234 -11.36 -19.27 -12.18
N VAL A 235 -12.33 -18.64 -11.52
CA VAL A 235 -13.37 -17.81 -12.15
C VAL A 235 -13.29 -16.39 -11.61
N ARG A 236 -13.10 -15.41 -12.49
CA ARG A 236 -13.09 -13.99 -12.12
C ARG A 236 -14.46 -13.36 -12.33
N ILE A 237 -14.97 -12.70 -11.29
CA ILE A 237 -16.24 -11.96 -11.34
C ILE A 237 -15.93 -10.47 -11.15
N ASP A 238 -15.86 -10.00 -9.91
CA ASP A 238 -15.59 -8.61 -9.58
C ASP A 238 -14.09 -8.34 -9.36
N SER A 239 -13.41 -9.21 -8.59
CA SER A 239 -12.02 -9.03 -8.14
C SER A 239 -10.99 -9.74 -9.02
N MET A 240 -9.75 -9.25 -8.98
CA MET A 240 -8.59 -9.94 -9.56
C MET A 240 -8.32 -11.30 -8.90
N VAL A 241 -8.69 -11.44 -7.62
CA VAL A 241 -8.65 -12.70 -6.89
C VAL A 241 -9.72 -13.64 -7.48
N PRO A 242 -9.33 -14.77 -8.08
CA PRO A 242 -10.29 -15.68 -8.69
C PRO A 242 -11.11 -16.39 -7.61
N LYS A 243 -12.40 -16.60 -7.88
CA LYS A 243 -13.20 -17.61 -7.18
C LYS A 243 -12.71 -18.98 -7.57
N LEU A 244 -12.50 -19.86 -6.59
CA LEU A 244 -12.09 -21.24 -6.84
C LEU A 244 -13.32 -22.11 -7.03
N ALA A 245 -13.92 -22.06 -8.21
CA ALA A 245 -15.21 -22.68 -8.48
C ALA A 245 -15.06 -24.16 -8.83
N LEU A 246 -15.78 -25.04 -8.14
CA LEU A 246 -15.81 -26.46 -8.44
C LEU A 246 -17.03 -26.82 -9.30
N PHE A 247 -16.78 -27.48 -10.42
CA PHE A 247 -17.78 -27.99 -11.36
C PHE A 247 -17.75 -29.51 -11.41
N ALA A 248 -18.90 -30.14 -11.64
CA ALA A 248 -18.99 -31.59 -11.79
C ALA A 248 -18.23 -32.07 -13.05
N ALA A 249 -17.18 -32.86 -12.90
CA ALA A 249 -16.40 -33.41 -14.02
C ALA A 249 -17.11 -34.57 -14.75
N LYS A 250 -18.09 -35.18 -14.06
CA LYS A 250 -18.95 -36.28 -14.52
C LYS A 250 -20.30 -36.16 -13.82
N ASP A 251 -21.27 -36.96 -14.23
CA ASP A 251 -22.53 -37.07 -13.49
C ASP A 251 -22.28 -37.65 -12.09
N ILE A 252 -22.86 -37.03 -11.07
CA ILE A 252 -22.69 -37.40 -9.66
C ILE A 252 -24.05 -37.84 -9.12
N VAL A 253 -24.10 -39.04 -8.54
CA VAL A 253 -25.35 -39.60 -8.01
C VAL A 253 -25.60 -39.13 -6.56
N PRO A 254 -26.86 -39.18 -6.07
CA PRO A 254 -27.15 -38.92 -4.67
C PRO A 254 -26.30 -39.76 -3.73
N GLU A 255 -25.87 -39.16 -2.62
CA GLU A 255 -24.96 -39.70 -1.61
C GLU A 255 -23.52 -39.98 -2.05
N GLU A 256 -23.16 -39.70 -3.31
CA GLU A 256 -21.77 -39.77 -3.75
C GLU A 256 -20.94 -38.66 -3.08
N GLU A 257 -19.78 -39.04 -2.54
CA GLU A 257 -18.85 -38.10 -1.94
C GLU A 257 -18.22 -37.20 -3.00
N LEU A 258 -18.29 -35.90 -2.75
CA LEU A 258 -17.70 -34.87 -3.58
C LEU A 258 -16.20 -34.76 -3.31
N SER A 259 -15.41 -34.78 -4.38
CA SER A 259 -13.95 -34.81 -4.28
C SER A 259 -13.28 -34.13 -5.46
N TYR A 260 -12.13 -33.52 -5.19
CA TYR A 260 -11.26 -32.92 -6.20
C TYR A 260 -9.82 -33.43 -6.04
N ASP A 261 -8.99 -33.22 -7.06
CA ASP A 261 -7.56 -33.53 -6.98
C ASP A 261 -6.81 -32.38 -6.29
N TYR A 262 -6.19 -32.66 -5.13
CA TYR A 262 -5.45 -31.66 -4.36
C TYR A 262 -4.18 -31.19 -5.08
N SER A 263 -3.70 -31.94 -6.07
CA SER A 263 -2.59 -31.51 -6.91
C SER A 263 -3.01 -30.52 -8.00
N GLY A 264 -4.32 -30.38 -8.24
CA GLY A 264 -4.85 -29.59 -9.35
C GLY A 264 -4.49 -30.15 -10.74
N ARG A 265 -3.91 -31.34 -10.86
CA ARG A 265 -3.47 -31.93 -12.14
C ARG A 265 -4.60 -32.60 -12.90
N TYR A 266 -5.66 -33.02 -12.22
CA TYR A 266 -6.80 -33.67 -12.87
C TYR A 266 -7.45 -32.74 -13.92
N LEU A 267 -7.36 -33.15 -15.19
CA LEU A 267 -7.81 -32.42 -16.39
C LEU A 267 -7.09 -31.09 -16.70
N ASN A 268 -6.02 -30.73 -15.99
CA ASN A 268 -5.15 -29.59 -16.34
C ASN A 268 -4.02 -30.05 -17.29
N LEU A 269 -4.23 -29.88 -18.60
CA LEU A 269 -3.30 -30.30 -19.65
C LEU A 269 -2.22 -29.25 -20.01
N THR A 270 -2.09 -28.17 -19.23
CA THR A 270 -1.10 -27.11 -19.49
C THR A 270 0.30 -27.49 -19.03
N VAL A 271 1.30 -27.21 -19.87
CA VAL A 271 2.71 -27.55 -19.67
C VAL A 271 3.26 -26.85 -18.43
N SER A 272 3.26 -27.56 -17.29
CA SER A 272 4.01 -27.16 -16.10
C SER A 272 5.27 -28.02 -16.07
N GLU A 273 6.42 -27.47 -16.44
CA GLU A 273 7.74 -28.16 -16.34
C GLU A 273 8.24 -28.22 -14.88
N ASP A 274 7.35 -28.30 -13.90
CA ASP A 274 7.74 -28.48 -12.50
C ASP A 274 8.05 -29.96 -12.28
N LYS A 275 9.27 -30.34 -12.63
CA LYS A 275 9.91 -31.55 -12.10
C LYS A 275 9.88 -31.44 -10.58
N GLU A 276 9.01 -32.22 -9.93
CA GLU A 276 9.00 -32.42 -8.48
C GLU A 276 10.46 -32.68 -8.04
N ARG A 277 11.13 -31.66 -7.49
CA ARG A 277 12.36 -31.87 -6.71
C ARG A 277 11.89 -32.66 -5.49
N LEU A 278 12.19 -33.96 -5.50
CA LEU A 278 11.99 -34.88 -4.39
C LEU A 278 12.66 -34.30 -3.14
N ASP A 279 11.88 -33.65 -2.29
CA ASP A 279 12.32 -33.24 -0.97
C ASP A 279 12.37 -34.49 -0.07
N HIS A 280 13.60 -34.93 0.21
CA HIS A 280 13.91 -36.03 1.11
C HIS A 280 13.80 -35.55 2.57
N GLY A 281 12.61 -35.57 3.18
CA GLY A 281 12.55 -35.29 4.63
C GLY A 281 11.23 -35.34 5.40
N LYS A 282 10.04 -35.23 4.79
CA LYS A 282 8.75 -35.16 5.53
C LYS A 282 7.78 -36.30 5.17
N LEU A 283 7.12 -36.85 6.19
CA LEU A 283 6.13 -37.95 6.08
C LEU A 283 4.94 -37.53 5.19
N ARG A 284 4.75 -38.21 4.05
CA ARG A 284 3.57 -38.01 3.18
C ARG A 284 2.33 -38.60 3.83
N LYS A 285 1.23 -37.84 3.92
CA LYS A 285 -0.05 -38.36 4.44
C LYS A 285 -0.61 -39.40 3.46
N PRO A 286 -1.05 -40.58 3.93
CA PRO A 286 -1.61 -41.62 3.06
C PRO A 286 -2.93 -41.18 2.44
N CYS A 287 -3.15 -41.55 1.18
CA CYS A 287 -4.42 -41.32 0.47
C CYS A 287 -5.37 -42.51 0.70
N TYR A 288 -6.61 -42.20 1.07
CA TYR A 288 -7.67 -43.18 1.30
C TYR A 288 -8.88 -42.96 0.38
N CYS A 289 -8.65 -42.47 -0.85
CA CYS A 289 -9.74 -42.16 -1.79
C CYS A 289 -10.47 -43.39 -2.33
N GLY A 290 -9.82 -44.56 -2.34
CA GLY A 290 -10.40 -45.81 -2.83
C GLY A 290 -10.42 -45.95 -4.36
N ALA A 291 -9.91 -44.98 -5.11
CA ALA A 291 -9.77 -45.04 -6.56
C ALA A 291 -8.83 -46.18 -6.99
N LYS A 292 -9.09 -46.80 -8.15
CA LYS A 292 -8.22 -47.86 -8.69
C LYS A 292 -6.85 -47.31 -9.08
N SER A 293 -6.79 -46.06 -9.53
CA SER A 293 -5.55 -45.34 -9.87
C SER A 293 -4.93 -44.56 -8.70
N CYS A 294 -5.26 -44.92 -7.45
CA CYS A 294 -4.75 -44.20 -6.27
C CYS A 294 -3.21 -44.20 -6.19
N THR A 295 -2.63 -43.02 -6.01
CA THR A 295 -1.17 -42.80 -5.88
C THR A 295 -0.64 -43.10 -4.46
N ALA A 296 -1.47 -43.69 -3.60
CA ALA A 296 -1.21 -44.04 -2.19
C ALA A 296 -0.94 -42.88 -1.22
N PHE A 297 -0.63 -41.67 -1.70
CA PHE A 297 -0.31 -40.50 -0.89
C PHE A 297 -1.07 -39.25 -1.36
N LEU A 298 -1.46 -38.40 -0.41
CA LEU A 298 -2.01 -37.08 -0.74
C LEU A 298 -0.95 -36.26 -1.47
N PRO A 299 -1.28 -35.63 -2.61
CA PRO A 299 -0.35 -34.77 -3.31
C PRO A 299 -0.28 -33.42 -2.58
N PHE A 300 0.87 -33.13 -1.99
CA PHE A 300 1.16 -31.82 -1.40
C PHE A 300 2.08 -31.05 -2.34
N ASP A 301 1.80 -29.76 -2.50
CA ASP A 301 2.68 -28.85 -3.22
C ASP A 301 3.95 -28.61 -2.37
N SER A 302 5.08 -29.17 -2.80
CA SER A 302 6.37 -29.02 -2.11
C SER A 302 6.88 -27.58 -2.13
N SER A 303 6.47 -26.77 -3.10
CA SER A 303 6.92 -25.37 -3.22
C SER A 303 6.43 -24.48 -2.07
N LEU A 304 5.34 -24.85 -1.40
CA LEU A 304 4.87 -24.18 -0.19
C LEU A 304 5.79 -24.38 1.02
N TYR A 305 6.72 -25.34 0.95
CA TYR A 305 7.60 -25.74 2.05
C TYR A 305 9.07 -25.32 1.86
N CYS A 306 9.44 -24.67 0.74
CA CYS A 306 10.82 -24.23 0.51
C CYS A 306 11.13 -22.86 1.15
N PRO A 307 12.25 -22.69 1.88
CA PRO A 307 12.71 -21.38 2.33
C PRO A 307 13.14 -20.51 1.14
N VAL A 308 12.80 -19.21 1.16
CA VAL A 308 13.25 -18.24 0.15
C VAL A 308 14.77 -18.02 0.29
N GLU A 309 15.57 -18.59 -0.61
CA GLU A 309 16.99 -18.24 -0.75
C GLU A 309 17.09 -16.82 -1.36
N LYS A 310 17.68 -15.88 -0.61
CA LYS A 310 18.01 -14.54 -1.11
C LYS A 310 19.08 -14.64 -2.20
N SER A 311 18.70 -14.45 -3.46
CA SER A 311 19.63 -14.31 -4.57
C SER A 311 20.24 -12.90 -4.59
N ASN A 312 21.46 -12.78 -4.03
CA ASN A 312 22.34 -11.66 -4.32
C ASN A 312 22.86 -11.78 -5.76
N ILE A 313 22.45 -10.88 -6.65
CA ILE A 313 23.06 -10.72 -7.98
C ILE A 313 23.68 -9.33 -8.04
N SER A 314 25.01 -9.30 -8.01
CA SER A 314 25.85 -8.13 -8.28
C SER A 314 26.33 -8.14 -9.72
N CYS A 315 26.18 -7.04 -10.45
CA CYS A 315 26.89 -6.68 -11.68
C CYS A 315 26.57 -5.20 -11.94
N GLY A 316 27.43 -4.26 -12.30
CA GLY A 316 28.83 -4.21 -12.71
C GLY A 316 29.07 -2.75 -13.16
N ASN A 317 30.26 -2.22 -12.91
CA ASN A 317 30.66 -0.80 -13.06
C ASN A 317 30.55 -0.22 -14.48
N GLU A 318 30.24 1.07 -14.60
CA GLU A 318 30.94 2.00 -15.53
C GLU A 318 31.10 3.41 -14.92
N LYS A 319 32.31 3.95 -15.08
CA LYS A 319 32.79 5.28 -14.65
C LYS A 319 32.58 6.31 -15.78
N GLU A 320 32.29 7.58 -15.45
CA GLU A 320 33.27 8.70 -15.52
C GLU A 320 32.62 10.08 -15.20
N PRO A 321 33.41 11.11 -14.79
CA PRO A 321 32.93 12.23 -13.97
C PRO A 321 33.17 13.65 -14.56
N SER A 322 32.86 14.66 -13.73
CA SER A 322 33.36 16.07 -13.73
C SER A 322 32.48 17.10 -14.48
N MET A 323 32.29 18.37 -14.08
CA MET A 323 32.95 19.29 -13.13
C MET A 323 31.99 20.42 -12.65
N CYS A 324 32.32 20.99 -11.47
CA CYS A 324 32.24 22.40 -10.98
C CYS A 324 30.97 23.26 -11.18
N GLY A 325 30.56 24.19 -10.30
CA GLY A 325 31.07 24.82 -9.07
C GLY A 325 29.94 25.77 -8.58
N SER A 326 29.83 26.20 -7.33
CA SER A 326 30.58 27.33 -6.74
C SER A 326 30.15 27.55 -5.28
N ALA A 327 31.07 28.07 -4.47
CA ALA A 327 31.12 28.13 -3.01
C ALA A 327 30.34 29.31 -2.33
N PRO A 328 30.27 29.34 -0.97
CA PRO A 328 29.40 30.20 -0.13
C PRO A 328 30.16 31.26 0.69
N SER A 329 29.46 32.09 1.49
CA SER A 329 29.91 32.75 2.75
C SER A 329 28.77 33.67 3.28
N VAL A 330 28.56 33.95 4.59
CA VAL A 330 29.34 34.82 5.49
C VAL A 330 28.74 34.85 6.92
N PHE A 331 29.61 34.60 7.93
CA PHE A 331 29.81 35.22 9.27
C PHE A 331 28.70 35.40 10.35
N PRO A 332 29.12 35.38 11.64
CA PRO A 332 29.07 36.60 12.45
C PRO A 332 30.41 36.85 13.19
N SER A 333 31.01 38.04 13.12
CA SER A 333 30.74 39.28 13.89
C SER A 333 31.52 39.39 15.21
N CYS A 334 32.45 40.33 15.18
CA CYS A 334 33.39 40.86 16.15
C CYS A 334 32.73 41.72 17.26
N LYS A 335 33.40 41.81 18.44
CA LYS A 335 33.79 43.02 19.22
C LYS A 335 33.95 42.63 20.69
N ARG A 336 34.95 43.08 21.45
CA ARG A 336 35.49 44.46 21.56
C ARG A 336 36.87 44.42 22.25
N LEU A 337 37.90 45.02 21.63
CA LEU A 337 39.22 45.29 22.20
C LEU A 337 39.18 46.61 22.98
N THR A 338 39.81 46.65 24.15
CA THR A 338 40.27 47.87 24.84
C THR A 338 41.73 48.15 24.47
N LEU A 339 42.04 49.43 24.26
CA LEU A 339 43.34 49.97 23.85
C LEU A 339 44.49 49.54 24.79
N GLU A 340 45.49 48.83 24.27
CA GLU A 340 46.84 48.80 24.85
C GLU A 340 47.88 48.49 23.76
N THR A 341 48.75 49.46 23.47
CA THR A 341 49.95 49.38 22.60
C THR A 341 49.78 48.93 21.14
N MET A 342 49.62 49.90 20.22
CA MET A 342 49.82 49.69 18.77
C MET A 342 51.30 49.42 18.43
N LYS A 343 51.80 48.21 18.74
CA LYS A 343 52.92 47.64 17.98
C LYS A 343 52.37 47.30 16.59
N MET A 344 52.82 48.00 15.55
CA MET A 344 52.57 47.59 14.16
C MET A 344 53.22 46.23 13.92
N MET A 345 52.50 45.15 14.25
CA MET A 345 52.86 43.80 13.84
C MET A 345 52.56 43.69 12.35
N LEU A 346 53.59 43.80 11.51
CA LEU A 346 53.48 43.41 10.11
C LEU A 346 53.03 41.95 10.05
N ASP A 347 52.01 41.67 9.23
CA ASP A 347 51.65 40.29 8.95
C ASP A 347 52.72 39.61 8.06
N LYS A 348 52.72 38.28 8.01
CA LYS A 348 53.71 37.52 7.23
C LYS A 348 53.70 37.87 5.74
N LYS A 349 52.53 38.15 5.16
CA LYS A 349 52.35 38.50 3.75
C LYS A 349 52.92 39.88 3.46
N GLN A 350 52.76 40.84 4.36
CA GLN A 350 53.38 42.16 4.29
C GLN A 350 54.91 42.05 4.36
N ILE A 351 55.46 41.25 5.27
CA ILE A 351 56.91 41.00 5.35
C ILE A 351 57.43 40.39 4.03
N ARG A 352 56.70 39.44 3.44
CA ARG A 352 57.06 38.83 2.15
C ARG A 352 56.96 39.80 0.98
N ALA A 353 55.99 40.73 1.01
CA ALA A 353 55.90 41.80 0.03
C ALA A 353 57.14 42.72 0.09
N ILE A 354 57.66 42.99 1.29
CA ILE A 354 58.92 43.73 1.47
C ILE A 354 60.11 42.92 0.93
N PHE A 355 60.14 41.59 1.14
CA PHE A 355 61.17 40.74 0.52
C PHE A 355 61.14 40.83 -1.01
N LEU A 356 59.95 40.76 -1.62
CA LEU A 356 59.79 40.86 -3.07
C LEU A 356 60.21 42.24 -3.59
N PHE A 357 59.83 43.31 -2.89
CA PHE A 357 60.25 44.67 -3.21
C PHE A 357 61.77 44.83 -3.18
N GLU A 358 62.43 44.40 -2.11
CA GLU A 358 63.88 44.49 -1.94
C GLU A 358 64.64 43.61 -2.96
N PHE A 359 64.08 42.45 -3.31
CA PHE A 359 64.58 41.58 -4.37
C PHE A 359 64.53 42.29 -5.73
N LYS A 360 63.40 42.92 -6.08
CA LYS A 360 63.24 43.70 -7.33
C LYS A 360 64.14 44.94 -7.37
N MET A 361 64.50 45.49 -6.21
CA MET A 361 65.48 46.59 -6.09
C MET A 361 66.95 46.14 -6.23
N GLY A 362 67.22 44.84 -6.41
CA GLY A 362 68.57 44.31 -6.62
C GLY A 362 69.43 44.24 -5.35
N ARG A 363 68.82 44.32 -4.17
CA ARG A 363 69.55 44.24 -2.89
C ARG A 363 69.90 42.79 -2.54
N LYS A 364 70.88 42.58 -1.67
CA LYS A 364 71.27 41.23 -1.20
C LYS A 364 70.46 40.84 0.04
N ALA A 365 70.19 39.55 0.24
CA ALA A 365 69.40 39.06 1.38
C ALA A 365 69.90 39.54 2.76
N ALA A 366 71.22 39.62 2.97
CA ALA A 366 71.82 40.15 4.20
C ALA A 366 71.57 41.67 4.39
N GLU A 367 71.52 42.43 3.30
CA GLU A 367 71.18 43.85 3.32
C GLU A 367 69.70 44.03 3.63
N THR A 368 68.82 43.30 2.91
CA THR A 368 67.38 43.31 3.13
C THR A 368 67.01 42.93 4.57
N THR A 369 67.67 41.93 5.14
CA THR A 369 67.44 41.54 6.54
C THR A 369 67.79 42.66 7.51
N ARG A 370 68.91 43.37 7.28
CA ARG A 370 69.30 44.54 8.08
C ARG A 370 68.31 45.68 7.93
N ASN A 371 67.89 45.99 6.70
CA ASN A 371 66.91 47.06 6.43
C ASN A 371 65.60 46.82 7.16
N ILE A 372 65.07 45.59 7.07
CA ILE A 372 63.79 45.22 7.70
C ILE A 372 63.90 45.25 9.22
N ASN A 373 64.97 44.68 9.79
CA ASN A 373 65.16 44.69 11.25
C ASN A 373 65.42 46.11 11.80
N ASN A 374 66.06 46.98 11.01
CA ASN A 374 66.24 48.39 11.36
C ASN A 374 64.92 49.18 11.30
N ALA A 375 64.06 48.89 10.32
CA ALA A 375 62.80 49.61 10.11
C ALA A 375 61.70 49.16 11.07
N PHE A 376 61.61 47.87 11.37
CA PHE A 376 60.47 47.27 12.08
C PHE A 376 60.83 46.62 13.42
N GLY A 377 62.12 46.62 13.79
CA GLY A 377 62.63 46.09 15.05
C GLY A 377 63.38 44.76 14.89
N PRO A 378 64.30 44.46 15.81
CA PRO A 378 65.13 43.25 15.75
C PRO A 378 64.28 41.98 15.79
N GLY A 379 64.56 41.05 14.87
CA GLY A 379 63.85 39.78 14.75
C GLY A 379 62.65 39.80 13.79
N THR A 380 62.34 40.93 13.15
CA THR A 380 61.27 41.02 12.13
C THR A 380 61.57 40.13 10.92
N ALA A 381 62.82 40.10 10.46
CA ALA A 381 63.30 39.22 9.39
C ALA A 381 64.50 38.38 9.86
N ASN A 382 64.48 37.11 9.47
CA ASN A 382 65.61 36.19 9.61
C ASN A 382 66.30 36.02 8.26
N GLU A 383 67.62 36.19 8.20
CA GLU A 383 68.38 36.13 6.96
C GLU A 383 68.17 34.82 6.19
N ARG A 384 68.05 33.67 6.89
CA ARG A 384 67.74 32.38 6.24
C ARG A 384 66.39 32.40 5.55
N THR A 385 65.39 33.03 6.16
CA THR A 385 64.05 33.18 5.59
C THR A 385 64.12 34.09 4.36
N VAL A 386 64.83 35.23 4.43
CA VAL A 386 65.00 36.14 3.28
C VAL A 386 65.72 35.45 2.12
N GLN A 387 66.82 34.72 2.39
CA GLN A 387 67.54 33.95 1.38
C GLN A 387 66.64 32.88 0.72
N TRP A 388 65.82 32.18 1.50
CA TRP A 388 64.86 31.21 0.97
C TRP A 388 63.83 31.87 0.05
N TRP A 389 63.24 33.00 0.45
CA TRP A 389 62.31 33.77 -0.38
C TRP A 389 62.98 34.32 -1.64
N PHE A 390 64.20 34.84 -1.56
CA PHE A 390 64.95 35.29 -2.73
C PHE A 390 65.25 34.13 -3.68
N LYS A 391 65.53 32.93 -3.16
CA LYS A 391 65.69 31.73 -4.00
C LYS A 391 64.38 31.34 -4.70
N LYS A 392 63.23 31.52 -4.04
CA LYS A 392 61.89 31.34 -4.64
C LYS A 392 61.66 32.35 -5.77
N PHE A 393 61.95 33.63 -5.52
CA PHE A 393 61.82 34.71 -6.51
C PHE A 393 62.80 34.56 -7.70
N CYS A 394 64.04 34.13 -7.47
CA CYS A 394 65.00 33.83 -8.54
C CYS A 394 64.53 32.71 -9.49
N LYS A 395 63.64 31.81 -9.03
CA LYS A 395 63.05 30.76 -9.87
C LYS A 395 61.80 31.24 -10.65
N GLY A 396 61.40 32.49 -10.50
CA GLY A 396 60.22 33.08 -11.15
C GLY A 396 58.91 32.97 -10.38
N ASP A 397 58.90 32.39 -9.18
CA ASP A 397 57.68 32.30 -8.35
C ASP A 397 57.59 33.50 -7.39
N GLU A 398 56.82 34.52 -7.77
CA GLU A 398 56.55 35.72 -6.98
C GLU A 398 55.35 35.59 -6.02
N SER A 399 54.79 34.38 -5.85
CA SER A 399 53.64 34.15 -4.94
C SER A 399 54.02 34.37 -3.47
N LEU A 400 53.31 35.26 -2.79
CA LEU A 400 53.51 35.60 -1.38
C LEU A 400 52.78 34.64 -0.41
N GLU A 401 51.99 33.71 -0.94
CA GLU A 401 51.25 32.72 -0.15
C GLU A 401 52.15 31.57 0.30
N ASP A 402 51.80 30.95 1.43
CA ASP A 402 52.38 29.66 1.80
C ASP A 402 51.91 28.60 0.79
N GLU A 403 52.80 27.70 0.37
CA GLU A 403 52.39 26.48 -0.33
C GLU A 403 51.46 25.67 0.59
N GLU A 404 50.50 24.93 0.01
CA GLU A 404 49.66 24.02 0.77
C GLU A 404 50.56 23.05 1.54
N ARG A 405 50.58 23.21 2.86
CA ARG A 405 51.34 22.30 3.72
C ARG A 405 50.72 20.92 3.57
N SER A 406 51.55 19.89 3.52
CA SER A 406 51.10 18.52 3.72
C SER A 406 50.42 18.47 5.10
N GLY A 407 49.09 18.55 5.10
CA GLY A 407 48.30 18.43 6.31
C GLY A 407 48.55 17.07 6.96
N ARG A 408 48.09 16.90 8.20
CA ARG A 408 48.03 15.58 8.82
C ARG A 408 47.29 14.64 7.85
N PRO A 409 47.84 13.47 7.48
CA PRO A 409 47.14 12.50 6.65
C PRO A 409 45.73 12.27 7.22
N SER A 410 44.72 12.28 6.35
CA SER A 410 43.35 12.01 6.79
C SER A 410 43.31 10.63 7.44
N GLU A 411 42.80 10.54 8.66
CA GLU A 411 42.62 9.25 9.35
C GLU A 411 41.50 8.41 8.71
N VAL A 412 40.64 9.04 7.92
CA VAL A 412 39.50 8.41 7.24
C VAL A 412 39.64 8.57 5.74
N ASP A 413 39.55 7.45 5.03
CA ASP A 413 39.35 7.42 3.59
C ASP A 413 37.87 7.71 3.26
N ASN A 414 37.64 8.78 2.48
CA ASN A 414 36.29 9.19 2.09
C ASN A 414 35.60 8.18 1.18
N ASP A 415 36.36 7.39 0.41
CA ASP A 415 35.81 6.34 -0.44
C ASP A 415 35.37 5.14 0.39
N GLN A 416 36.15 4.78 1.41
CA GLN A 416 35.77 3.77 2.39
C GLN A 416 34.51 4.20 3.17
N LEU A 417 34.46 5.45 3.65
CA LEU A 417 33.28 5.98 4.33
C LEU A 417 32.04 5.99 3.42
N ARG A 418 32.20 6.33 2.13
CA ARG A 418 31.11 6.29 1.15
C ARG A 418 30.58 4.87 0.98
N ALA A 419 31.46 3.89 0.86
CA ALA A 419 31.09 2.49 0.72
C ALA A 419 30.31 1.96 1.94
N ILE A 420 30.73 2.29 3.17
CA ILE A 420 30.02 1.90 4.40
C ILE A 420 28.59 2.46 4.39
N ILE A 421 28.42 3.74 4.07
CA ILE A 421 27.12 4.42 4.07
C ILE A 421 26.21 3.97 2.92
N GLU A 422 26.77 3.59 1.78
CA GLU A 422 25.99 3.08 0.64
C GLU A 422 25.59 1.62 0.82
N ALA A 423 26.38 0.84 1.56
CA ALA A 423 26.02 -0.52 1.95
C ALA A 423 24.88 -0.55 2.97
N ASP A 424 24.91 0.33 3.98
CA ASP A 424 23.82 0.49 4.94
C ASP A 424 23.62 1.98 5.35
N PRO A 425 22.66 2.68 4.71
CA PRO A 425 22.33 4.06 5.04
C PRO A 425 21.78 4.30 6.45
N LEU A 426 21.38 3.25 7.17
CA LEU A 426 20.82 3.34 8.52
C LEU A 426 21.90 3.33 9.62
N THR A 427 23.14 3.01 9.27
CA THR A 427 24.26 2.93 10.20
C THR A 427 24.45 4.25 10.95
N THR A 428 24.60 4.16 12.26
CA THR A 428 24.84 5.34 13.09
C THR A 428 26.27 5.86 12.92
N THR A 429 26.46 7.15 13.11
CA THR A 429 27.80 7.76 13.11
C THR A 429 28.74 7.21 14.17
N ARG A 430 28.23 6.49 15.19
CA ARG A 430 29.04 5.82 16.22
C ARG A 430 29.52 4.46 15.76
N GLU A 431 28.65 3.65 15.15
CA GLU A 431 29.04 2.35 14.57
C GLU A 431 30.08 2.53 13.47
N VAL A 432 29.90 3.51 12.58
CA VAL A 432 30.91 3.85 11.56
C VAL A 432 32.24 4.27 12.18
N ALA A 433 32.19 4.97 13.32
CA ALA A 433 33.40 5.41 14.02
C ALA A 433 34.15 4.23 14.67
N GLU A 434 33.41 3.24 15.18
CA GLU A 434 33.96 1.99 15.71
C GLU A 434 34.58 1.15 14.59
N GLU A 435 33.89 1.01 13.45
CA GLU A 435 34.38 0.26 12.29
C GLU A 435 35.66 0.86 11.68
N LEU A 436 35.69 2.18 11.54
CA LEU A 436 36.85 2.91 11.02
C LEU A 436 37.93 3.18 12.10
N ASN A 437 37.66 2.81 13.36
CA ASN A 437 38.52 3.07 14.51
C ASN A 437 38.96 4.55 14.62
N VAL A 438 38.00 5.47 14.48
CA VAL A 438 38.21 6.93 14.58
C VAL A 438 37.22 7.56 15.56
N ASN A 439 37.45 8.82 15.93
CA ASN A 439 36.47 9.54 16.75
C ASN A 439 35.18 9.80 15.96
N HIS A 440 34.02 9.65 16.61
CA HIS A 440 32.71 10.02 16.09
C HIS A 440 32.67 11.41 15.42
N SER A 441 33.35 12.42 16.00
CA SER A 441 33.40 13.77 15.40
C SER A 441 34.10 13.79 14.04
N THR A 442 35.07 12.90 13.83
CA THR A 442 35.77 12.72 12.55
C THR A 442 34.79 12.21 11.49
N VAL A 443 34.04 11.15 11.78
CA VAL A 443 33.00 10.62 10.87
C VAL A 443 32.00 11.69 10.47
N VAL A 444 31.45 12.45 11.44
CA VAL A 444 30.48 13.53 11.16
C VAL A 444 31.05 14.60 10.21
N ARG A 445 32.33 14.95 10.37
CA ARG A 445 33.01 15.92 9.50
C ARG A 445 33.20 15.37 8.09
N HIS A 446 33.63 14.12 7.97
CA HIS A 446 33.86 13.47 6.67
C HIS A 446 32.54 13.23 5.91
N LEU A 447 31.46 12.84 6.60
CA LEU A 447 30.11 12.74 6.00
C LEU A 447 29.67 14.06 5.35
N LYS A 448 29.91 15.20 6.02
CA LYS A 448 29.64 16.53 5.44
C LYS A 448 30.51 16.82 4.21
N GLN A 449 31.78 16.43 4.23
CA GLN A 449 32.69 16.62 3.09
C GLN A 449 32.25 15.83 1.86
N ILE A 450 31.70 14.62 2.03
CA ILE A 450 31.16 13.81 0.93
C ILE A 450 29.69 14.13 0.59
N GLY A 451 29.11 15.19 1.18
CA GLY A 451 27.76 15.66 0.87
C GLY A 451 26.61 14.86 1.49
N LYS A 452 26.88 13.97 2.45
CA LYS A 452 25.84 13.20 3.16
C LYS A 452 25.26 14.04 4.30
N VAL A 453 23.94 14.01 4.45
CA VAL A 453 23.18 14.69 5.52
C VAL A 453 22.16 13.74 6.12
N LYS A 454 21.89 13.88 7.42
CA LYS A 454 20.87 13.09 8.11
C LYS A 454 19.47 13.55 7.68
N LYS A 455 18.68 12.64 7.10
CA LYS A 455 17.27 12.83 6.78
C LYS A 455 16.46 11.74 7.50
N LEU A 456 15.22 12.03 7.85
CA LEU A 456 14.28 11.02 8.33
C LEU A 456 13.54 10.45 7.12
N ASP A 457 13.24 9.15 7.17
CA ASP A 457 12.36 8.51 6.19
C ASP A 457 11.01 9.21 6.16
N LYS A 458 10.40 9.23 4.97
CA LYS A 458 9.08 9.80 4.77
C LYS A 458 8.03 8.77 5.14
N TRP A 459 7.01 9.18 5.88
CA TRP A 459 5.81 8.39 6.06
C TRP A 459 5.09 8.25 4.71
N VAL A 460 4.89 7.01 4.28
CA VAL A 460 4.04 6.67 3.13
C VAL A 460 2.66 6.23 3.63
N PRO A 461 1.58 6.40 2.84
CA PRO A 461 0.23 6.03 3.26
C PRO A 461 0.04 4.55 3.61
N HIS A 462 0.74 3.65 2.90
CA HIS A 462 0.63 2.20 3.04
C HIS A 462 1.93 1.53 2.58
N GLU A 463 2.15 0.27 2.96
CA GLU A 463 3.23 -0.54 2.36
C GLU A 463 2.66 -1.22 1.11
N LEU A 464 2.91 -0.63 -0.07
CA LEU A 464 2.32 -1.12 -1.32
C LEU A 464 2.92 -2.45 -1.76
N THR A 465 2.04 -3.38 -2.11
CA THR A 465 2.40 -4.65 -2.73
C THR A 465 2.68 -4.46 -4.21
N GLU A 466 3.37 -5.40 -4.86
CA GLU A 466 3.67 -5.28 -6.30
C GLU A 466 2.38 -5.21 -7.15
N ASN A 467 1.34 -5.93 -6.75
CA ASN A 467 0.02 -5.85 -7.40
C ASN A 467 -0.63 -4.47 -7.24
N GLN A 468 -0.53 -3.86 -6.05
CA GLN A 468 -1.07 -2.52 -5.82
C GLN A 468 -0.29 -1.46 -6.62
N LYS A 469 1.04 -1.58 -6.72
CA LYS A 469 1.86 -0.73 -7.59
C LYS A 469 1.47 -0.88 -9.06
N ASN A 470 1.36 -2.11 -9.55
CA ASN A 470 0.92 -2.39 -10.93
C ASN A 470 -0.45 -1.78 -11.20
N ARG A 471 -1.41 -1.92 -10.27
CA ARG A 471 -2.74 -1.32 -10.42
C ARG A 471 -2.69 0.21 -10.48
N ARG A 472 -1.88 0.84 -9.61
CA ARG A 472 -1.66 2.29 -9.63
C ARG A 472 -1.04 2.75 -10.95
N PHE A 473 -0.07 2.00 -11.48
CA PHE A 473 0.56 2.24 -12.77
C PHE A 473 -0.45 2.13 -13.93
N GLU A 474 -1.20 1.03 -14.01
CA GLU A 474 -2.19 0.77 -15.06
C GLU A 474 -3.27 1.84 -15.10
N VAL A 475 -3.86 2.16 -13.93
CA VAL A 475 -4.92 3.17 -13.83
C VAL A 475 -4.39 4.54 -14.23
N SER A 476 -3.22 4.94 -13.71
CA SER A 476 -2.63 6.24 -14.05
C SER A 476 -2.30 6.35 -15.55
N SER A 477 -1.68 5.31 -16.13
CA SER A 477 -1.36 5.25 -17.56
C SER A 477 -2.61 5.34 -18.44
N SER A 478 -3.66 4.58 -18.08
CA SER A 478 -4.95 4.61 -18.79
C SER A 478 -5.61 6.00 -18.75
N LEU A 479 -5.57 6.67 -17.59
CA LEU A 479 -6.16 8.00 -17.41
C LEU A 479 -5.41 9.09 -18.16
N ILE A 480 -4.06 9.01 -18.22
CA ILE A 480 -3.25 9.91 -19.05
C ILE A 480 -3.64 9.75 -20.52
N LEU A 481 -3.67 8.52 -21.02
CA LEU A 481 -4.02 8.23 -22.42
C LEU A 481 -5.43 8.72 -22.75
N ARG A 482 -6.39 8.48 -21.84
CA ARG A 482 -7.76 8.96 -21.99
C ARG A 482 -7.80 10.49 -22.07
N ASN A 483 -7.12 11.19 -21.17
CA ASN A 483 -7.14 12.65 -21.14
C ASN A 483 -6.42 13.26 -22.35
N HIS A 484 -5.40 12.58 -22.88
CA HIS A 484 -4.75 12.98 -24.12
C HIS A 484 -5.69 12.88 -25.33
N ASN A 485 -6.52 11.83 -25.40
CA ASN A 485 -7.44 11.61 -26.50
C ASN A 485 -8.71 12.48 -26.41
N GLU A 486 -9.28 12.60 -25.20
CA GLU A 486 -10.46 13.40 -24.91
C GLU A 486 -10.28 14.05 -23.52
N PRO A 487 -9.84 15.32 -23.45
CA PRO A 487 -9.68 16.01 -22.18
C PRO A 487 -10.99 16.03 -21.38
N PHE A 488 -10.95 15.52 -20.16
CA PHE A 488 -12.16 15.31 -19.34
C PHE A 488 -12.07 15.93 -17.94
N LEU A 489 -10.95 16.57 -17.59
CA LEU A 489 -10.74 17.12 -16.24
C LEU A 489 -11.80 18.14 -15.83
N ASP A 490 -12.33 18.92 -16.77
CA ASP A 490 -13.38 19.92 -16.53
C ASP A 490 -14.75 19.30 -16.20
N ARG A 491 -14.89 17.98 -16.38
CA ARG A 491 -16.08 17.20 -16.02
C ARG A 491 -15.97 16.51 -14.66
N ILE A 492 -14.79 16.55 -14.03
CA ILE A 492 -14.56 15.85 -12.76
C ILE A 492 -15.26 16.58 -11.61
N VAL A 493 -16.06 15.82 -10.87
CA VAL A 493 -16.50 16.13 -9.51
C VAL A 493 -15.77 15.17 -8.60
N THR A 494 -15.15 15.66 -7.54
CA THR A 494 -14.43 14.83 -6.58
C THR A 494 -14.89 15.10 -5.16
N CYS A 495 -14.76 14.08 -4.31
CA CYS A 495 -15.18 14.14 -2.92
C CYS A 495 -14.30 13.28 -2.04
N ASP A 496 -14.32 13.58 -0.75
CA ASP A 496 -13.76 12.76 0.32
C ASP A 496 -14.25 13.27 1.69
N GLU A 497 -14.05 12.49 2.74
CA GLU A 497 -14.38 12.82 4.11
C GLU A 497 -13.15 13.04 4.98
N LYS A 498 -13.24 13.98 5.92
CA LYS A 498 -12.16 14.24 6.86
C LYS A 498 -12.62 14.61 8.25
N TRP A 499 -11.92 14.06 9.23
CA TRP A 499 -12.03 14.49 10.62
C TRP A 499 -11.30 15.82 10.86
N ILE A 500 -12.03 16.81 11.36
CA ILE A 500 -11.49 18.05 11.94
C ILE A 500 -11.44 17.87 13.45
N LEU A 501 -10.26 18.00 14.05
CA LEU A 501 -10.08 17.91 15.50
C LEU A 501 -10.45 19.24 16.17
N TYR A 502 -10.97 19.20 17.39
CA TYR A 502 -11.12 20.43 18.19
C TYR A 502 -9.80 21.02 18.68
N ASP A 503 -8.73 20.22 18.72
CA ASP A 503 -7.40 20.71 19.08
C ASP A 503 -6.40 20.34 17.98
N ASN A 504 -6.03 21.34 17.19
CA ASN A 504 -5.10 21.19 16.05
C ASN A 504 -3.70 21.71 16.40
N ARG A 505 -3.38 21.87 17.68
CA ARG A 505 -2.05 22.27 18.14
C ARG A 505 -1.08 21.10 18.00
N ARG A 506 0.18 21.39 17.65
CA ARG A 506 1.26 20.39 17.57
C ARG A 506 2.41 20.81 18.46
N ARG A 507 3.13 19.82 19.00
CA ARG A 507 4.41 20.07 19.68
C ARG A 507 5.40 20.63 18.66
N SER A 508 5.94 21.82 18.93
CA SER A 508 6.96 22.49 18.11
C SER A 508 8.31 22.51 18.83
N ALA A 509 9.39 22.68 18.06
CA ALA A 509 10.71 22.97 18.61
C ALA A 509 10.76 24.42 19.13
N GLN A 510 11.57 24.66 20.16
CA GLN A 510 11.77 25.98 20.78
C GLN A 510 13.27 26.29 20.80
N TRP A 511 13.64 27.51 20.42
CA TRP A 511 14.97 28.07 20.68
C TRP A 511 14.91 28.73 22.06
N LEU A 512 15.65 28.18 23.01
CA LEU A 512 15.71 28.63 24.40
C LEU A 512 17.16 28.78 24.81
N ASP A 513 17.41 29.54 25.88
CA ASP A 513 18.73 29.55 26.51
C ASP A 513 19.07 28.15 27.04
N GLN A 514 20.36 27.82 27.12
CA GLN A 514 20.82 26.47 27.48
C GLN A 514 20.26 25.96 28.83
N GLU A 515 20.00 26.87 29.75
CA GLU A 515 19.49 26.58 31.10
C GLU A 515 17.96 26.76 31.24
N GLU A 516 17.27 27.25 30.21
CA GLU A 516 15.83 27.48 30.27
C GLU A 516 15.06 26.19 29.97
N ALA A 517 14.15 25.82 30.87
CA ALA A 517 13.33 24.63 30.71
C ALA A 517 12.27 24.82 29.59
N PRO A 518 12.03 23.81 28.74
CA PRO A 518 11.02 23.91 27.70
C PRO A 518 9.60 23.97 28.25
N LYS A 519 8.71 24.70 27.56
CA LYS A 519 7.29 24.78 27.97
C LYS A 519 6.64 23.40 27.85
N HIS A 520 5.86 23.00 28.86
CA HIS A 520 5.09 21.75 28.82
C HIS A 520 3.98 21.82 27.76
N PHE A 521 3.86 20.77 26.95
CA PHE A 521 2.77 20.59 25.99
C PHE A 521 1.96 19.33 26.36
N PRO A 522 0.63 19.43 26.58
CA PRO A 522 -0.20 18.28 26.92
C PRO A 522 -0.15 17.21 25.83
N LYS A 523 -0.06 15.94 26.23
CA LYS A 523 -0.23 14.83 25.26
C LYS A 523 -1.67 14.84 24.74
N PRO A 524 -1.91 14.56 23.44
CA PRO A 524 -3.26 14.39 22.92
C PRO A 524 -4.02 13.30 23.69
N ILE A 525 -5.31 13.52 23.92
CA ILE A 525 -6.22 12.53 24.53
C ILE A 525 -6.42 11.38 23.54
N LEU A 526 -6.59 10.14 24.03
CA LEU A 526 -6.72 8.93 23.19
C LEU A 526 -7.87 9.04 22.15
N HIS A 527 -8.97 9.67 22.54
CA HIS A 527 -10.13 9.93 21.69
C HIS A 527 -10.40 11.45 21.64
N PRO A 528 -9.67 12.19 20.80
CA PRO A 528 -9.88 13.63 20.69
C PRO A 528 -11.28 13.89 20.11
N LYS A 529 -11.95 14.92 20.62
CA LYS A 529 -13.20 15.40 20.04
C LYS A 529 -12.94 15.87 18.61
N LYS A 530 -13.82 15.44 17.70
CA LYS A 530 -13.69 15.62 16.27
C LYS A 530 -15.06 15.68 15.59
N VAL A 531 -15.15 16.41 14.49
CA VAL A 531 -16.31 16.48 13.61
C VAL A 531 -15.87 16.02 12.22
N MET A 532 -16.71 15.24 11.52
CA MET A 532 -16.40 14.80 10.16
C MET A 532 -17.05 15.77 9.18
N VAL A 533 -16.26 16.27 8.23
CA VAL A 533 -16.75 17.04 7.09
C VAL A 533 -16.68 16.18 5.83
N THR A 534 -17.74 16.20 5.05
CA THR A 534 -17.75 15.67 3.67
C THR A 534 -17.70 16.85 2.72
N ILE A 535 -16.85 16.79 1.69
CA ILE A 535 -16.67 17.88 0.73
C ILE A 535 -16.83 17.37 -0.70
N TRP A 536 -17.53 18.13 -1.54
CA TRP A 536 -17.74 17.85 -2.96
C TRP A 536 -17.41 19.08 -3.79
N TRP A 537 -16.53 18.95 -4.77
CA TRP A 537 -16.03 20.10 -5.53
C TRP A 537 -15.60 19.71 -6.95
N SER A 538 -15.52 20.71 -7.83
CA SER A 538 -15.02 20.58 -9.20
C SER A 538 -13.98 21.67 -9.49
N ALA A 539 -13.40 21.66 -10.68
CA ALA A 539 -12.46 22.72 -11.11
C ALA A 539 -13.06 24.15 -11.03
N ALA A 540 -14.38 24.29 -11.01
CA ALA A 540 -15.05 25.59 -10.89
C ALA A 540 -15.22 26.08 -9.45
N GLY A 541 -15.12 25.19 -8.46
CA GLY A 541 -15.31 25.56 -7.06
C GLY A 541 -15.95 24.46 -6.22
N LEU A 542 -16.24 24.83 -4.98
CA LEU A 542 -17.00 23.99 -4.05
C LEU A 542 -18.47 23.88 -4.49
N ILE A 543 -19.00 22.65 -4.49
CA ILE A 543 -20.40 22.36 -4.87
C ILE A 543 -21.24 22.12 -3.62
N HIS A 544 -20.77 21.24 -2.73
CA HIS A 544 -21.48 20.82 -1.53
C HIS A 544 -20.48 20.52 -0.41
N TYR A 545 -20.88 20.79 0.82
CA TYR A 545 -20.25 20.23 2.01
C TYR A 545 -21.31 20.02 3.09
N SER A 546 -21.05 19.06 3.98
CA SER A 546 -21.89 18.73 5.11
C SER A 546 -21.03 18.29 6.31
N PHE A 547 -21.57 18.44 7.52
CA PHE A 547 -20.95 17.93 8.73
C PHE A 547 -21.81 16.81 9.30
N LEU A 548 -21.18 15.69 9.65
CA LEU A 548 -21.89 14.63 10.36
C LEU A 548 -22.14 15.02 11.81
N ASN A 549 -23.28 14.61 12.34
CA ASN A 549 -23.53 14.79 13.77
C ASN A 549 -22.57 13.91 14.59
N PRO A 550 -22.23 14.31 15.82
CA PRO A 550 -21.38 13.50 16.68
C PRO A 550 -21.93 12.08 16.88
N GLY A 551 -21.12 11.07 16.51
CA GLY A 551 -21.47 9.66 16.62
C GLY A 551 -22.09 9.04 15.36
N GLU A 552 -22.45 9.85 14.36
CA GLU A 552 -22.85 9.35 13.06
C GLU A 552 -21.63 8.88 12.24
N THR A 553 -21.90 7.98 11.30
CA THR A 553 -20.93 7.46 10.33
C THR A 553 -21.53 7.55 8.94
N ILE A 554 -20.70 7.73 7.91
CA ILE A 554 -21.15 7.63 6.52
C ILE A 554 -21.54 6.17 6.22
N THR A 555 -22.85 5.92 6.10
CA THR A 555 -23.38 4.66 5.55
C THR A 555 -23.61 4.81 4.04
N SER A 556 -23.88 3.70 3.35
CA SER A 556 -24.23 3.73 1.92
C SER A 556 -25.45 4.60 1.62
N GLU A 557 -26.46 4.58 2.48
CA GLU A 557 -27.69 5.35 2.32
C GLU A 557 -27.44 6.84 2.53
N LYS A 558 -26.66 7.19 3.56
CA LYS A 558 -26.28 8.59 3.82
C LYS A 558 -25.42 9.13 2.68
N TYR A 559 -24.46 8.35 2.20
CA TYR A 559 -23.64 8.74 1.06
C TYR A 559 -24.45 8.93 -0.23
N ALA A 560 -25.42 8.05 -0.51
CA ALA A 560 -26.35 8.22 -1.62
C ALA A 560 -27.21 9.49 -1.51
N GLN A 561 -27.65 9.86 -0.30
CA GLN A 561 -28.34 11.13 -0.05
C GLN A 561 -27.44 12.35 -0.30
N GLU A 562 -26.17 12.30 0.13
CA GLU A 562 -25.19 13.35 -0.13
C GLU A 562 -24.94 13.53 -1.64
N ILE A 563 -24.92 12.44 -2.41
CA ILE A 563 -24.85 12.49 -3.88
C ILE A 563 -26.06 13.21 -4.48
N ASP A 564 -27.28 12.91 -4.02
CA ASP A 564 -28.49 13.60 -4.47
C ASP A 564 -28.43 15.12 -4.18
N GLU A 565 -28.05 15.49 -2.96
CA GLU A 565 -27.92 16.89 -2.55
C GLU A 565 -26.83 17.63 -3.33
N MET A 566 -25.68 16.97 -3.54
CA MET A 566 -24.59 17.48 -4.36
C MET A 566 -25.06 17.67 -5.81
N ASN A 567 -25.76 16.69 -6.39
CA ASN A 567 -26.24 16.77 -7.77
C ASN A 567 -27.27 17.89 -7.97
N GLN A 568 -28.17 18.10 -7.02
CA GLN A 568 -29.10 19.24 -7.04
C GLN A 568 -28.38 20.60 -7.01
N LYS A 569 -27.32 20.73 -6.19
CA LYS A 569 -26.49 21.95 -6.15
C LYS A 569 -25.69 22.09 -7.44
N LEU A 570 -25.15 21.00 -7.98
CA LEU A 570 -24.40 20.98 -9.23
C LEU A 570 -25.27 21.41 -10.42
N GLN A 571 -26.53 20.98 -10.49
CA GLN A 571 -27.47 21.42 -11.53
C GLN A 571 -27.67 22.94 -11.53
N ARG A 572 -27.69 23.57 -10.35
CA ARG A 572 -27.82 25.03 -10.21
C ARG A 572 -26.54 25.77 -10.58
N LEU A 573 -25.38 25.23 -10.20
CA LEU A 573 -24.07 25.86 -10.39
C LEU A 573 -23.50 25.65 -11.79
N GLN A 574 -23.71 24.46 -12.38
CA GLN A 574 -23.07 24.02 -13.62
C GLN A 574 -24.05 23.22 -14.51
N LEU A 575 -25.17 23.84 -14.88
CA LEU A 575 -26.21 23.23 -15.72
C LEU A 575 -25.66 22.53 -16.98
N ALA A 576 -24.64 23.13 -17.62
CA ALA A 576 -24.01 22.58 -18.82
C ALA A 576 -23.24 21.26 -18.55
N LEU A 577 -22.63 21.11 -17.38
CA LEU A 577 -21.94 19.88 -17.00
C LEU A 577 -22.94 18.73 -16.85
N VAL A 578 -24.01 18.96 -16.09
CA VAL A 578 -25.03 17.95 -15.82
C VAL A 578 -25.80 17.56 -17.08
N ASN A 579 -26.27 18.54 -17.86
CA ASN A 579 -27.20 18.26 -18.95
C ASN A 579 -26.53 17.88 -20.28
N ARG A 580 -25.24 18.22 -20.49
CA ARG A 580 -24.59 18.04 -21.81
C ARG A 580 -23.34 17.19 -21.79
N LYS A 581 -22.52 17.30 -20.74
CA LYS A 581 -21.21 16.64 -20.70
C LYS A 581 -21.26 15.31 -19.95
N GLY A 582 -22.12 15.18 -18.95
CA GLY A 582 -22.12 14.04 -18.04
C GLY A 582 -20.99 14.17 -17.02
N PRO A 583 -21.29 14.35 -15.72
CA PRO A 583 -20.28 14.48 -14.69
C PRO A 583 -19.52 13.17 -14.47
N ILE A 584 -18.24 13.29 -14.16
CA ILE A 584 -17.35 12.16 -13.84
C ILE A 584 -17.01 12.25 -12.35
N LEU A 585 -17.38 11.24 -11.56
CA LEU A 585 -17.07 11.17 -10.14
C LEU A 585 -15.68 10.57 -9.91
N LEU A 586 -14.83 11.25 -9.15
CA LEU A 586 -13.58 10.73 -8.61
C LEU A 586 -13.66 10.71 -7.08
N HIS A 587 -13.80 9.51 -6.51
CA HIS A 587 -13.80 9.26 -5.06
C HIS A 587 -12.91 8.06 -4.73
N ASP A 588 -12.67 7.81 -3.45
CA ASP A 588 -11.94 6.61 -3.02
C ASP A 588 -12.86 5.37 -3.01
N ASN A 589 -12.29 4.21 -2.68
CA ASN A 589 -13.00 2.92 -2.72
C ASN A 589 -13.55 2.52 -1.34
N ALA A 590 -13.87 3.47 -0.45
CA ALA A 590 -14.44 3.14 0.86
C ALA A 590 -15.73 2.29 0.71
N ARG A 591 -16.00 1.41 1.68
CA ARG A 591 -17.15 0.47 1.59
C ARG A 591 -18.49 1.14 1.24
N PRO A 592 -18.87 2.30 1.84
CA PRO A 592 -20.10 3.01 1.45
C PRO A 592 -20.11 3.48 -0.01
N HIS A 593 -18.94 3.76 -0.61
CA HIS A 593 -18.81 4.31 -1.95
C HIS A 593 -19.03 3.26 -3.04
N VAL A 594 -18.70 2.00 -2.74
CA VAL A 594 -18.84 0.85 -3.65
C VAL A 594 -20.04 -0.05 -3.33
N ALA A 595 -20.81 0.29 -2.30
CA ALA A 595 -22.01 -0.44 -1.92
C ALA A 595 -23.16 -0.25 -2.93
N GLN A 596 -24.06 -1.23 -3.00
CA GLN A 596 -25.19 -1.25 -3.94
C GLN A 596 -26.06 0.02 -3.96
N PRO A 597 -26.49 0.60 -2.81
CA PRO A 597 -27.32 1.82 -2.83
C PRO A 597 -26.62 2.99 -3.53
N THR A 598 -25.31 3.14 -3.31
CA THR A 598 -24.49 4.18 -3.93
C THR A 598 -24.33 3.94 -5.43
N LEU A 599 -24.00 2.72 -5.84
CA LEU A 599 -23.85 2.38 -7.26
C LEU A 599 -25.17 2.56 -8.04
N GLN A 600 -26.30 2.18 -7.43
CA GLN A 600 -27.64 2.41 -8.01
C GLN A 600 -27.91 3.90 -8.18
N LYS A 601 -27.60 4.72 -7.17
CA LYS A 601 -27.77 6.17 -7.21
C LYS A 601 -26.91 6.83 -8.29
N LEU A 602 -25.65 6.44 -8.42
CA LEU A 602 -24.76 6.96 -9.46
C LEU A 602 -25.25 6.61 -10.87
N ASN A 603 -25.74 5.37 -11.06
CA ASN A 603 -26.32 4.93 -12.32
C ASN A 603 -27.63 5.66 -12.65
N GLU A 604 -28.51 5.87 -11.65
CA GLU A 604 -29.75 6.66 -11.79
C GLU A 604 -29.45 8.08 -12.30
N LEU A 605 -28.42 8.73 -11.75
CA LEU A 605 -28.03 10.09 -12.11
C LEU A 605 -27.12 10.18 -13.35
N GLY A 606 -26.71 9.04 -13.93
CA GLY A 606 -25.87 8.97 -15.12
C GLY A 606 -24.42 9.43 -14.90
N TYR A 607 -23.90 9.30 -13.68
CA TYR A 607 -22.50 9.60 -13.37
C TYR A 607 -21.58 8.51 -13.89
N GLU A 608 -20.46 8.91 -14.47
CA GLU A 608 -19.35 8.01 -14.75
C GLU A 608 -18.40 7.98 -13.53
N VAL A 609 -18.00 6.81 -13.06
CA VAL A 609 -17.03 6.69 -11.94
C VAL A 609 -15.64 6.45 -12.49
N LEU A 610 -14.71 7.36 -12.17
CA LEU A 610 -13.31 7.25 -12.56
C LEU A 610 -12.65 6.13 -11.74
N PRO A 611 -11.89 5.20 -12.35
CA PRO A 611 -11.16 4.20 -11.57
C PRO A 611 -10.16 4.87 -10.61
N HIS A 612 -10.24 4.52 -9.32
CA HIS A 612 -9.30 4.95 -8.31
C HIS A 612 -8.56 3.72 -7.73
N PRO A 613 -7.22 3.68 -7.73
CA PRO A 613 -6.49 2.55 -7.16
C PRO A 613 -6.56 2.58 -5.61
N PRO A 614 -6.58 1.41 -4.94
CA PRO A 614 -6.56 1.37 -3.48
C PRO A 614 -5.31 2.07 -2.88
N TYR A 615 -5.42 2.57 -1.65
CA TYR A 615 -4.35 3.25 -0.90
C TYR A 615 -3.67 4.41 -1.63
N SER A 616 -4.43 5.19 -2.42
CA SER A 616 -3.87 6.20 -3.32
C SER A 616 -4.27 7.65 -3.02
N PRO A 617 -4.11 8.14 -1.77
CA PRO A 617 -4.48 9.51 -1.43
C PRO A 617 -3.65 10.58 -2.17
N ASP A 618 -2.47 10.23 -2.67
CA ASP A 618 -1.61 11.05 -3.51
C ASP A 618 -2.15 11.25 -4.94
N LEU A 619 -3.17 10.48 -5.33
CA LEU A 619 -3.90 10.57 -6.60
C LEU A 619 -5.34 11.09 -6.43
N LEU A 620 -5.79 11.41 -5.21
CA LEU A 620 -7.10 11.99 -4.95
C LEU A 620 -7.00 13.50 -4.66
N PRO A 621 -7.56 14.38 -5.51
CA PRO A 621 -7.41 15.83 -5.37
C PRO A 621 -7.85 16.38 -4.02
N THR A 622 -8.92 15.82 -3.45
CA THR A 622 -9.39 16.23 -2.13
C THR A 622 -8.31 16.03 -1.07
N ASN A 623 -7.59 14.90 -1.10
CA ASN A 623 -6.52 14.58 -0.15
C ASN A 623 -5.25 15.41 -0.36
N TYR A 624 -4.64 15.35 -1.54
CA TYR A 624 -3.35 15.98 -1.77
C TYR A 624 -3.43 17.52 -1.84
N HIS A 625 -4.60 18.08 -2.17
CA HIS A 625 -4.79 19.51 -2.38
C HIS A 625 -5.65 20.15 -1.30
N VAL A 626 -6.97 19.90 -1.28
CA VAL A 626 -7.89 20.62 -0.39
C VAL A 626 -7.58 20.36 1.08
N PHE A 627 -7.50 19.08 1.46
CA PHE A 627 -7.24 18.66 2.83
C PHE A 627 -5.83 18.96 3.32
N LYS A 628 -4.85 19.04 2.42
CA LYS A 628 -3.51 19.56 2.72
C LYS A 628 -3.55 21.03 3.10
N HIS A 629 -4.24 21.87 2.34
CA HIS A 629 -4.38 23.30 2.63
C HIS A 629 -5.26 23.56 3.86
N LEU A 630 -6.34 22.80 4.03
CA LEU A 630 -7.17 22.84 5.23
C LEU A 630 -6.35 22.51 6.49
N ASN A 631 -5.52 21.46 6.46
CA ASN A 631 -4.64 21.13 7.59
C ASN A 631 -3.69 22.28 7.96
N ASN A 632 -3.12 22.95 6.97
CA ASN A 632 -2.25 24.10 7.20
C ASN A 632 -3.03 25.27 7.81
N PHE A 633 -4.24 25.52 7.32
CA PHE A 633 -5.13 26.57 7.83
C PHE A 633 -5.59 26.30 9.28
N LEU A 634 -5.84 25.03 9.62
CA LEU A 634 -6.25 24.62 10.96
C LEU A 634 -5.08 24.54 11.95
N GLN A 635 -3.83 24.53 11.48
CA GLN A 635 -2.66 24.34 12.34
C GLN A 635 -2.61 25.36 13.48
N GLY A 636 -2.63 24.87 14.73
CA GLY A 636 -2.60 25.70 15.93
C GLY A 636 -3.96 26.23 16.39
N LYS A 637 -5.03 26.10 15.60
CA LYS A 637 -6.39 26.48 16.01
C LYS A 637 -6.95 25.51 17.06
N ARG A 638 -7.76 26.05 17.98
CA ARG A 638 -8.49 25.28 18.99
C ARG A 638 -9.96 25.72 18.97
N PHE A 639 -10.87 24.75 18.96
CA PHE A 639 -12.30 24.93 18.89
C PHE A 639 -12.94 24.51 20.22
N HIS A 640 -13.93 25.27 20.70
CA HIS A 640 -14.61 24.97 21.96
C HIS A 640 -15.85 24.09 21.75
N ASN A 641 -16.48 24.21 20.57
CA ASN A 641 -17.69 23.51 20.19
C ASN A 641 -17.67 23.17 18.69
N GLN A 642 -18.71 22.48 18.20
CA GLN A 642 -18.84 22.09 16.80
C GLN A 642 -18.95 23.29 15.87
N GLN A 643 -19.78 24.29 16.24
CA GLN A 643 -19.98 25.50 15.47
C GLN A 643 -18.67 26.26 15.21
N ASP A 644 -17.75 26.33 16.19
CA ASP A 644 -16.44 26.97 16.00
C ASP A 644 -15.62 26.27 14.90
N ALA A 645 -15.67 24.93 14.85
CA ALA A 645 -14.98 24.14 13.83
C ALA A 645 -15.63 24.28 12.46
N GLU A 646 -16.96 24.31 12.39
CA GLU A 646 -17.73 24.54 11.17
C GLU A 646 -17.48 25.94 10.61
N ASN A 647 -17.51 26.97 11.46
CA ASN A 647 -17.20 28.36 11.08
C ASN A 647 -15.78 28.49 10.54
N ALA A 648 -14.80 27.81 11.15
CA ALA A 648 -13.43 27.82 10.65
C ALA A 648 -13.30 27.13 9.29
N PHE A 649 -14.03 26.03 9.06
CA PHE A 649 -14.06 25.39 7.74
C PHE A 649 -14.73 26.30 6.69
N GLN A 650 -15.81 26.99 7.07
CA GLN A 650 -16.47 27.96 6.19
C GLN A 650 -15.54 29.13 5.84
N GLU A 651 -14.81 29.69 6.82
CA GLU A 651 -13.78 30.72 6.59
C GLU A 651 -12.71 30.21 5.62
N PHE A 652 -12.26 28.95 5.76
CA PHE A 652 -11.31 28.35 4.84
C PHE A 652 -11.87 28.31 3.41
N VAL A 653 -13.09 27.79 3.23
CA VAL A 653 -13.75 27.69 1.92
C VAL A 653 -13.93 29.07 1.28
N GLU A 654 -14.42 30.06 2.03
CA GLU A 654 -14.65 31.42 1.54
C GLU A 654 -13.35 32.13 1.14
N SER A 655 -12.23 31.73 1.73
CA SER A 655 -10.91 32.25 1.36
C SER A 655 -10.30 31.63 0.10
N GLN A 656 -10.87 30.55 -0.45
CA GLN A 656 -10.33 29.89 -1.65
C GLN A 656 -10.91 30.48 -2.95
N SER A 657 -10.05 30.72 -3.94
CA SER A 657 -10.45 31.18 -5.26
C SER A 657 -10.85 30.03 -6.19
N THR A 658 -11.52 30.33 -7.31
CA THR A 658 -11.76 29.32 -8.37
C THR A 658 -10.44 28.72 -8.88
N ASP A 659 -9.38 29.54 -9.00
CA ASP A 659 -8.06 29.07 -9.43
C ASP A 659 -7.46 28.04 -8.46
N PHE A 660 -7.76 28.13 -7.17
CA PHE A 660 -7.34 27.14 -6.18
C PHE A 660 -7.91 25.76 -6.54
N TYR A 661 -9.21 25.67 -6.82
CA TYR A 661 -9.85 24.41 -7.18
C TYR A 661 -9.38 23.91 -8.56
N ALA A 662 -9.33 24.80 -9.56
CA ALA A 662 -8.82 24.44 -10.89
C ALA A 662 -7.39 23.87 -10.83
N THR A 663 -6.50 24.49 -10.04
CA THR A 663 -5.13 24.01 -9.81
C THR A 663 -5.12 22.60 -9.24
N GLY A 664 -5.99 22.32 -8.25
CA GLY A 664 -6.09 21.00 -7.63
C GLY A 664 -6.44 19.90 -8.62
N ILE A 665 -7.44 20.12 -9.48
CA ILE A 665 -7.84 19.16 -10.52
C ILE A 665 -6.78 19.03 -11.60
N ASN A 666 -6.23 20.14 -12.10
CA ASN A 666 -5.24 20.12 -13.19
C ASN A 666 -3.92 19.42 -12.80
N GLN A 667 -3.59 19.34 -11.51
CA GLN A 667 -2.43 18.58 -11.04
C GLN A 667 -2.54 17.06 -11.28
N LEU A 668 -3.74 16.52 -11.53
CA LEU A 668 -3.95 15.09 -11.77
C LEU A 668 -3.04 14.54 -12.88
N ILE A 669 -2.89 15.25 -14.00
CA ILE A 669 -2.05 14.79 -15.12
C ILE A 669 -0.60 14.60 -14.67
N SER A 670 -0.04 15.60 -13.99
CA SER A 670 1.34 15.55 -13.49
C SER A 670 1.53 14.46 -12.43
N ARG A 671 0.49 14.20 -11.63
CA ARG A 671 0.52 13.16 -10.58
C ARG A 671 0.40 11.76 -11.15
N TRP A 672 -0.48 11.54 -12.13
CA TRP A 672 -0.55 10.29 -12.87
C TRP A 672 0.79 10.02 -13.57
N GLN A 673 1.41 11.04 -14.18
CA GLN A 673 2.72 10.87 -14.82
C GLN A 673 3.79 10.46 -13.80
N LYS A 674 3.88 11.12 -12.65
CA LYS A 674 4.79 10.71 -11.56
C LYS A 674 4.52 9.29 -11.08
N CYS A 675 3.25 8.89 -10.98
CA CYS A 675 2.89 7.51 -10.63
C CYS A 675 3.43 6.50 -11.65
N VAL A 676 3.34 6.82 -12.94
CA VAL A 676 3.88 6.00 -14.03
C VAL A 676 5.41 5.97 -13.97
N ASP A 677 6.05 7.13 -13.84
CA ASP A 677 7.51 7.27 -13.77
C ASP A 677 8.12 6.52 -12.57
N CYS A 678 7.35 6.40 -11.47
CA CYS A 678 7.73 5.67 -10.26
C CYS A 678 7.25 4.19 -10.26
N ASN A 679 6.85 3.63 -11.41
CA ASN A 679 6.36 2.25 -11.55
C ASN A 679 5.27 1.91 -10.52
N GLY A 680 4.34 2.83 -10.28
CA GLY A 680 3.24 2.66 -9.34
C GLY A 680 3.57 2.94 -7.87
N SER A 681 4.83 3.18 -7.52
CA SER A 681 5.22 3.54 -6.14
C SER A 681 4.69 4.93 -5.74
N TYR A 682 4.72 5.23 -4.44
CA TYR A 682 4.46 6.61 -3.98
C TYR A 682 5.54 7.57 -4.47
N PHE A 683 5.14 8.81 -4.67
CA PHE A 683 5.99 9.90 -5.16
C PHE A 683 5.74 11.19 -4.37
N ASP A 684 6.66 12.14 -4.54
CA ASP A 684 6.58 13.48 -3.94
C ASP A 684 5.88 14.52 -4.82
#